data_AF-A0A7X7JP22-F1
#
_entry.id   AF-A0A7X7JP22-F1
#
_cell.length_a   1.000
_cell.length_b   1.000
_cell.length_c   1.000
_cell.angle_alpha   90.00
_cell.angle_beta   90.00
_cell.angle_gamma   90.00
#
_symmetry.space_group_name_H-M   'P 1'
#
loop_
_entity.id
_entity.type
_entity.pdbx_description
1 polymer ?
#
loop_
_entity_poly.entity_id
_entity_poly.type
_entity_poly.pdbx_seq_one_letter_code
_entity_poly.pdbx_strand_id
1 'polypeptide(L)'
;MGTRTATAAKFSANSAGDFDQLDGSSIQDWMGHPEGAPARGRVPTVALLRPLLLLLLLPLFALACAPERAPELIQIEEVSPTALERGGRLELSGSGFPDRRRGRVTFSGTVHRPGKAPHQVRLAFEATAESSSLLALPVTGELLQRFLEDAPHGTFRGRVAVVFPSLHPGAPALSGSVDGAVLDWFAPMARRRDAEEELRAEADRFLAFVGFDVDEALVVTRVQPDSEAERSGLTAGQRLLTLDGIRLDGRADLVPGDDGWQSRVTVRGTEGDELSLVWDRGAFRAADLDDLPRAFVWIGGALALLVASAGSRARGWAWVEARLGARKGEQRRGFLGVWGRLLATCHPGGVSRHLPAGLRLAPFVVFFLVFTLWSAIALGHPRVIGWLDFPALLLAALVSVLLAALVLGGQPAATRGRRRGFRLRQGLQEVLGALLAWSPIVLAAFGIVYEVGSLDLADLVAEQGVLPSRWRVFAAPWHLVSLALVVAACVPEGGPRRPPLGAAPQLGIPGGLARLLEWFAVTLVCGLGAALYLGGWSAPSLAAVHPGAARVVGPALFLLKTWLLLQGVLWWRGVLGDLQRSEVLSTWTGRGVPLAAAACALQIASASAGWSSSHGQELSLATLTIAALVGGFFLLRATRALLRPSPHVALNPWL
;
A
#
# COMPACT_ATOMS: atom_id res chain seq x y z
N MET A 1 -8.41 12.63 -72.70
CA MET A 1 -9.12 13.19 -73.87
C MET A 1 -10.05 12.09 -74.35
N GLY A 2 -11.31 12.02 -73.91
CA GLY A 2 -12.42 12.88 -74.34
C GLY A 2 -12.94 12.37 -75.69
N THR A 3 -14.20 12.05 -75.95
CA THR A 3 -15.50 12.24 -75.28
C THR A 3 -16.51 11.42 -76.10
N ARG A 4 -17.54 10.84 -75.49
CA ARG A 4 -18.79 10.57 -76.21
C ARG A 4 -19.99 11.01 -75.37
N THR A 5 -20.64 12.03 -75.90
CA THR A 5 -21.90 12.67 -75.53
C THR A 5 -23.08 11.74 -75.78
N ALA A 6 -24.09 11.79 -74.89
CA ALA A 6 -25.44 11.32 -75.20
C ALA A 6 -26.45 12.42 -74.85
N THR A 7 -26.98 12.95 -75.95
CA THR A 7 -28.22 13.68 -76.26
C THR A 7 -29.40 13.63 -75.28
N ALA A 8 -30.08 14.77 -75.27
CA ALA A 8 -31.33 15.12 -74.63
C ALA A 8 -32.59 14.53 -75.30
N ALA A 9 -33.68 14.46 -74.53
CA ALA A 9 -35.05 14.55 -75.03
C ALA A 9 -35.84 15.54 -74.16
N LYS A 10 -36.33 16.61 -74.81
CA LYS A 10 -37.30 17.62 -74.37
C LYS A 10 -38.66 17.23 -74.93
N PHE A 11 -39.75 17.45 -74.18
CA PHE A 11 -41.12 17.81 -74.61
C PHE A 11 -41.96 17.84 -73.31
N SER A 12 -42.84 18.77 -72.96
CA SER A 12 -43.32 20.05 -73.51
C SER A 12 -44.14 20.74 -72.41
N ALA A 13 -44.17 22.07 -72.44
CA ALA A 13 -44.88 22.95 -71.51
C ALA A 13 -46.34 23.19 -71.92
N ASN A 14 -47.21 23.46 -70.94
CA ASN A 14 -48.08 24.65 -70.84
C ASN A 14 -49.37 24.35 -70.07
N SER A 15 -49.60 25.07 -68.96
CA SER A 15 -50.69 26.06 -68.86
C SER A 15 -50.67 26.70 -67.47
N ALA A 16 -50.49 28.02 -67.47
CA ALA A 16 -50.69 28.87 -66.31
C ALA A 16 -52.19 29.16 -66.11
N GLY A 17 -52.61 29.31 -64.86
CA GLY A 17 -53.93 29.85 -64.49
C GLY A 17 -54.62 29.01 -63.42
N ASP A 18 -54.44 29.35 -62.14
CA ASP A 18 -55.50 29.93 -61.32
C ASP A 18 -55.00 30.10 -59.88
N PHE A 19 -54.97 31.36 -59.44
CA PHE A 19 -54.76 31.80 -58.07
C PHE A 19 -56.13 32.26 -57.59
N ASP A 20 -56.87 31.40 -56.91
CA ASP A 20 -57.74 31.69 -55.77
C ASP A 20 -58.73 30.53 -55.54
N GLN A 21 -58.95 30.24 -54.26
CA GLN A 21 -59.78 29.16 -53.71
C GLN A 21 -59.15 27.77 -53.76
N LEU A 22 -58.54 27.36 -52.64
CA LEU A 22 -58.88 26.11 -51.99
C LEU A 22 -58.50 26.14 -50.51
N ASP A 23 -59.42 25.60 -49.72
CA ASP A 23 -59.55 25.69 -48.28
C ASP A 23 -58.33 25.26 -47.47
N GLY A 24 -58.19 25.93 -46.32
CA GLY A 24 -57.26 25.57 -45.26
C GLY A 24 -57.64 24.24 -44.62
N SER A 25 -57.08 23.14 -45.14
CA SER A 25 -56.99 21.86 -44.43
C SER A 25 -56.05 20.86 -45.15
N SER A 26 -54.77 21.20 -45.34
CA SER A 26 -53.78 20.16 -45.69
C SER A 26 -52.30 20.48 -45.41
N ILE A 27 -51.96 21.62 -44.81
CA ILE A 27 -50.58 21.93 -44.40
C ILE A 27 -50.39 21.62 -42.89
N GLN A 28 -50.79 20.43 -42.46
CA GLN A 28 -50.41 19.89 -41.14
C GLN A 28 -49.83 18.47 -41.20
N ASP A 29 -49.86 17.77 -42.34
CA ASP A 29 -49.39 16.39 -42.42
C ASP A 29 -47.94 16.20 -42.92
N TRP A 30 -47.17 17.29 -43.10
CA TRP A 30 -45.76 17.23 -43.52
C TRP A 30 -44.76 17.82 -42.52
N MET A 31 -45.17 18.05 -41.27
CA MET A 31 -44.24 18.29 -40.16
C MET A 31 -44.16 17.03 -39.29
N GLY A 32 -43.36 16.07 -39.76
CA GLY A 32 -42.84 15.01 -38.90
C GLY A 32 -42.19 15.63 -37.66
N HIS A 33 -42.70 15.23 -36.51
CA HIS A 33 -42.28 15.62 -35.17
C HIS A 33 -40.75 15.76 -35.04
N PRO A 34 -40.23 16.82 -34.38
CA PRO A 34 -38.88 16.77 -33.85
C PRO A 34 -38.84 15.69 -32.76
N GLU A 35 -38.35 14.51 -33.12
CA GLU A 35 -38.06 13.44 -32.18
C GLU A 35 -37.09 13.95 -31.10
N GLY A 36 -37.61 14.01 -29.87
CA GLY A 36 -36.87 13.77 -28.64
C GLY A 36 -35.62 14.62 -28.38
N ALA A 37 -35.82 15.82 -27.83
CA ALA A 37 -34.84 16.33 -26.87
C ALA A 37 -34.56 15.25 -25.81
N PRO A 38 -33.31 14.92 -25.46
CA PRO A 38 -33.04 13.94 -24.42
C PRO A 38 -33.63 14.47 -23.12
N ALA A 39 -34.74 13.87 -22.69
CA ALA A 39 -35.31 14.09 -21.39
C ALA A 39 -34.19 13.86 -20.37
N ARG A 40 -33.90 14.88 -19.56
CA ARG A 40 -33.10 14.74 -18.33
C ARG A 40 -33.88 13.81 -17.40
N GLY A 41 -33.71 12.51 -17.58
CA GLY A 41 -34.23 11.49 -16.70
C GLY A 41 -33.59 11.67 -15.33
N ARG A 42 -34.30 12.29 -14.41
CA ARG A 42 -34.02 12.15 -12.98
C ARG A 42 -34.35 10.70 -12.62
N VAL A 43 -33.34 9.84 -12.62
CA VAL A 43 -33.48 8.46 -12.15
C VAL A 43 -33.78 8.50 -10.65
N PRO A 44 -34.79 7.77 -10.13
CA PRO A 44 -35.08 7.70 -8.71
C PRO A 44 -34.12 6.70 -8.04
N THR A 45 -32.82 6.99 -8.01
CA THR A 45 -31.83 6.20 -7.26
C THR A 45 -31.79 6.52 -5.76
N VAL A 46 -32.60 7.50 -5.31
CA VAL A 46 -32.65 7.98 -3.93
C VAL A 46 -33.40 7.02 -2.98
N ALA A 47 -34.15 6.03 -3.50
CA ALA A 47 -34.98 5.16 -2.67
C ALA A 47 -34.24 3.94 -2.06
N LEU A 48 -33.11 3.51 -2.63
CA LEU A 48 -32.40 2.28 -2.19
C LEU A 48 -31.16 2.53 -1.32
N LEU A 49 -30.59 3.73 -1.33
CA LEU A 49 -29.41 4.10 -0.52
C LEU A 49 -29.76 4.50 0.92
N ARG A 50 -30.98 4.98 1.15
CA ARG A 50 -31.47 5.42 2.47
C ARG A 50 -31.66 4.28 3.49
N PRO A 51 -32.23 3.10 3.14
CA PRO A 51 -32.34 2.00 4.09
C PRO A 51 -31.00 1.32 4.38
N LEU A 52 -30.05 1.35 3.43
CA LEU A 52 -28.71 0.77 3.61
C LEU A 52 -27.86 1.60 4.60
N LEU A 53 -27.99 2.93 4.58
CA LEU A 53 -27.32 3.83 5.52
C LEU A 53 -27.91 3.71 6.94
N LEU A 54 -29.22 3.45 7.06
CA LEU A 54 -29.91 3.24 8.34
C LEU A 54 -29.61 1.87 8.96
N LEU A 55 -29.41 0.82 8.15
CA LEU A 55 -28.98 -0.50 8.63
C LEU A 55 -27.53 -0.48 9.17
N LEU A 56 -26.69 0.41 8.66
CA LEU A 56 -25.29 0.59 9.07
C LEU A 56 -25.13 1.38 10.38
N LEU A 57 -26.17 2.10 10.81
CA LEU A 57 -26.21 2.88 12.05
C LEU A 57 -26.77 2.10 13.25
N LEU A 58 -27.44 0.97 13.03
CA LEU A 58 -27.98 0.13 14.12
C LEU A 58 -26.93 -0.52 15.04
N PRO A 59 -25.73 -0.95 14.59
CA PRO A 59 -24.72 -1.50 15.49
C PRO A 59 -24.02 -0.44 16.36
N LEU A 60 -24.17 0.86 16.05
CA LEU A 60 -23.57 1.96 16.83
C LEU A 60 -24.23 2.16 18.22
N PHE A 61 -25.44 1.64 18.44
CA PHE A 61 -26.10 1.72 19.75
C PHE A 61 -25.84 0.52 20.67
N ALA A 62 -25.18 -0.54 20.18
CA ALA A 62 -24.87 -1.73 20.97
C ALA A 62 -23.47 -1.69 21.65
N LEU A 63 -22.68 -0.64 21.45
CA LEU A 63 -21.25 -0.60 21.80
C LEU A 63 -20.90 0.21 23.07
N ALA A 64 -21.85 0.46 23.97
CA ALA A 64 -21.61 1.15 25.23
C ALA A 64 -21.33 0.23 26.44
N CYS A 65 -20.78 -0.97 26.23
CA CYS A 65 -20.28 -1.82 27.32
C CYS A 65 -18.75 -1.82 27.30
N ALA A 66 -18.15 -0.87 28.02
CA ALA A 66 -16.74 -0.95 28.38
C ALA A 66 -16.57 -2.04 29.47
N PRO A 67 -15.55 -2.90 29.39
CA PRO A 67 -15.25 -3.84 30.48
C PRO A 67 -14.77 -3.07 31.72
N GLU A 68 -15.42 -3.32 32.86
CA GLU A 68 -15.03 -2.78 34.16
C GLU A 68 -13.57 -3.15 34.51
N ARG A 69 -12.78 -2.14 34.92
CA ARG A 69 -11.44 -2.37 35.49
C ARG A 69 -11.61 -3.04 36.85
N ALA A 70 -11.16 -4.28 36.96
CA ALA A 70 -11.13 -4.99 38.24
C ALA A 70 -10.18 -4.27 39.23
N PRO A 71 -10.51 -4.22 40.53
CA PRO A 71 -9.62 -3.66 41.56
C PRO A 71 -8.33 -4.48 41.70
N GLU A 72 -7.20 -3.80 41.86
CA GLU A 72 -5.90 -4.41 42.12
C GLU A 72 -5.79 -4.78 43.61
N LEU A 73 -5.98 -6.08 43.91
CA LEU A 73 -5.97 -6.64 45.27
C LEU A 73 -4.76 -7.55 45.51
N ILE A 74 -3.99 -7.85 44.47
CA ILE A 74 -2.76 -8.66 44.52
C ILE A 74 -1.58 -7.70 44.42
N GLN A 75 -0.62 -7.82 45.32
CA GLN A 75 0.63 -7.06 45.28
C GLN A 75 1.75 -7.98 44.82
N ILE A 76 2.43 -7.59 43.73
CA ILE A 76 3.59 -8.30 43.21
C ILE A 76 4.82 -7.51 43.65
N GLU A 77 5.70 -8.13 44.41
CA GLU A 77 6.90 -7.50 44.97
C GLU A 77 8.11 -7.73 44.06
N GLU A 78 8.29 -8.96 43.57
CA GLU A 78 9.46 -9.33 42.78
C GLU A 78 9.13 -10.36 41.70
N VAL A 79 9.89 -10.32 40.60
CA VAL A 79 9.84 -11.27 39.49
C VAL A 79 11.23 -11.86 39.34
N SER A 80 11.38 -13.16 39.58
CA SER A 80 12.67 -13.86 39.57
C SER A 80 12.55 -15.26 38.94
N PRO A 81 13.62 -15.83 38.37
CA PRO A 81 14.89 -15.19 38.04
C PRO A 81 14.75 -14.23 36.84
N THR A 82 15.69 -13.31 36.71
CA THR A 82 15.72 -12.35 35.58
C THR A 82 16.27 -12.97 34.29
N ALA A 83 16.95 -14.11 34.36
CA ALA A 83 17.45 -14.87 33.22
C ALA A 83 16.71 -16.20 33.10
N LEU A 84 16.09 -16.46 31.94
CA LEU A 84 15.15 -17.55 31.73
C LEU A 84 15.57 -18.43 30.54
N GLU A 85 15.69 -19.72 30.81
CA GLU A 85 15.97 -20.75 29.81
C GLU A 85 14.88 -21.84 29.81
N ARG A 86 14.88 -22.68 28.76
CA ARG A 86 13.91 -23.77 28.63
C ARG A 86 14.03 -24.73 29.82
N GLY A 87 12.89 -25.02 30.46
CA GLY A 87 12.85 -25.89 31.64
C GLY A 87 13.07 -25.16 32.97
N GLY A 88 13.39 -23.87 32.93
CA GLY A 88 13.34 -23.00 34.09
C GLY A 88 11.92 -22.70 34.57
N ARG A 89 11.81 -21.93 35.65
CA ARG A 89 10.54 -21.46 36.22
C ARG A 89 10.67 -19.97 36.51
N LEU A 90 9.67 -19.21 36.08
CA LEU A 90 9.50 -17.80 36.47
C LEU A 90 8.60 -17.77 37.70
N GLU A 91 9.09 -17.11 38.75
CA GLU A 91 8.47 -16.97 40.05
C GLU A 91 8.09 -15.50 40.27
N LEU A 92 6.81 -15.25 40.53
CA LEU A 92 6.33 -13.96 41.01
C LEU A 92 6.06 -14.09 42.50
N SER A 93 6.80 -13.34 43.31
CA SER A 93 6.63 -13.27 44.75
C SER A 93 5.85 -12.01 45.14
N GLY A 94 5.06 -12.12 46.21
CA GLY A 94 4.24 -11.01 46.69
C GLY A 94 3.18 -11.47 47.68
N SER A 95 2.02 -10.82 47.68
CA SER A 95 0.92 -11.11 48.59
C SER A 95 -0.46 -11.07 47.92
N GLY A 96 -1.39 -11.86 48.45
CA GLY A 96 -2.79 -11.91 47.98
C GLY A 96 -3.06 -12.95 46.89
N PHE A 97 -2.13 -13.87 46.62
CA PHE A 97 -2.38 -14.95 45.66
C PHE A 97 -3.37 -15.98 46.23
N PRO A 98 -4.34 -16.46 45.43
CA PRO A 98 -5.24 -17.52 45.85
C PRO A 98 -4.55 -18.89 45.75
N ASP A 99 -4.34 -19.55 46.89
CA ASP A 99 -3.59 -20.79 47.00
C ASP A 99 -4.11 -21.91 46.07
N ARG A 100 -3.18 -22.60 45.39
CA ARG A 100 -3.42 -23.71 44.43
C ARG A 100 -4.38 -23.39 43.28
N ARG A 101 -4.55 -22.12 42.94
CA ARG A 101 -5.39 -21.70 41.80
C ARG A 101 -4.56 -21.36 40.58
N ARG A 102 -5.20 -21.49 39.42
CA ARG A 102 -4.64 -21.05 38.14
C ARG A 102 -4.98 -19.59 37.90
N GLY A 103 -3.95 -18.81 37.58
CA GLY A 103 -4.05 -17.41 37.18
C GLY A 103 -3.54 -17.24 35.75
N ARG A 104 -3.89 -16.12 35.12
CA ARG A 104 -3.38 -15.71 33.82
C ARG A 104 -2.33 -14.62 34.02
N VAL A 105 -1.10 -14.90 33.63
CA VAL A 105 0.01 -13.93 33.61
C VAL A 105 0.07 -13.29 32.23
N THR A 106 0.03 -11.98 32.16
CA THR A 106 0.08 -11.19 30.94
C THR A 106 1.33 -10.31 30.94
N PHE A 107 2.17 -10.48 29.94
CA PHE A 107 3.32 -9.64 29.65
C PHE A 107 2.91 -8.58 28.64
N SER A 108 3.12 -7.31 28.95
CA SER A 108 2.82 -6.18 28.07
C SER A 108 4.03 -5.26 28.02
N GLY A 109 4.72 -5.19 26.90
CA GLY A 109 5.96 -4.42 26.82
C GLY A 109 6.66 -4.57 25.48
N THR A 110 7.97 -4.33 25.48
CA THR A 110 8.82 -4.37 24.30
C THR A 110 9.88 -5.46 24.47
N VAL A 111 10.15 -6.21 23.40
CA VAL A 111 11.21 -7.22 23.36
C VAL A 111 12.30 -6.76 22.40
N HIS A 112 13.53 -6.70 22.92
CA HIS A 112 14.74 -6.33 22.21
C HIS A 112 15.54 -7.59 21.88
N ARG A 113 16.04 -7.71 20.64
CA ARG A 113 16.76 -8.90 20.16
C ARG A 113 17.96 -8.48 19.31
N PRO A 114 19.12 -9.16 19.39
CA PRO A 114 20.31 -8.79 18.63
C PRO A 114 20.02 -8.71 17.14
N GLY A 115 20.40 -7.60 16.50
CA GLY A 115 20.21 -7.40 15.06
C GLY A 115 18.76 -7.36 14.58
N LYS A 116 17.79 -7.05 15.46
CA LYS A 116 16.37 -6.91 15.12
C LYS A 116 15.82 -5.62 15.71
N ALA A 117 14.80 -5.06 15.06
CA ALA A 117 14.05 -3.95 15.61
C ALA A 117 13.28 -4.38 16.88
N PRO A 118 13.13 -3.49 17.88
CA PRO A 118 12.29 -3.73 19.03
C PRO A 118 10.85 -3.88 18.59
N HIS A 119 10.13 -4.83 19.19
CA HIS A 119 8.73 -5.07 18.86
C HIS A 119 7.89 -5.16 20.12
N GLN A 120 6.67 -4.65 20.05
CA GLN A 120 5.73 -4.69 21.17
C GLN A 120 5.07 -6.06 21.26
N VAL A 121 4.95 -6.57 22.48
CA VAL A 121 4.31 -7.86 22.75
C VAL A 121 3.25 -7.71 23.83
N ARG A 122 2.14 -8.42 23.62
CA ARG A 122 1.11 -8.67 24.63
C ARG A 122 0.82 -10.16 24.70
N LEU A 123 1.50 -10.87 25.59
CA LEU A 123 1.45 -12.33 25.68
C LEU A 123 0.78 -12.75 26.98
N ALA A 124 -0.09 -13.75 26.93
CA ALA A 124 -0.79 -14.26 28.10
C ALA A 124 -0.59 -15.77 28.26
N PHE A 125 -0.21 -16.19 29.46
CA PHE A 125 0.09 -17.58 29.80
C PHE A 125 -0.62 -18.00 31.08
N GLU A 126 -0.89 -19.29 31.23
CA GLU A 126 -1.41 -19.84 32.49
C GLU A 126 -0.27 -20.08 33.47
N ALA A 127 -0.44 -19.61 34.70
CA ALA A 127 0.45 -19.89 35.83
C ALA A 127 -0.35 -20.48 37.00
N THR A 128 0.33 -21.16 37.92
CA THR A 128 -0.31 -21.77 39.10
C THR A 128 0.27 -21.16 40.36
N ALA A 129 -0.60 -20.64 41.23
CA ALA A 129 -0.21 -20.18 42.55
C ALA A 129 0.13 -21.39 43.41
N GLU A 130 1.39 -21.47 43.85
CA GLU A 130 1.86 -22.56 44.71
C GLU A 130 1.55 -22.30 46.19
N SER A 131 1.44 -21.02 46.55
CA SER A 131 1.09 -20.54 47.89
C SER A 131 0.37 -19.19 47.79
N SER A 132 0.03 -18.59 48.93
CA SER A 132 -0.52 -17.23 48.99
C SER A 132 0.48 -16.11 48.66
N SER A 133 1.77 -16.44 48.52
CA SER A 133 2.86 -15.51 48.24
C SER A 133 3.69 -15.84 47.01
N LEU A 134 3.44 -16.96 46.35
CA LEU A 134 4.25 -17.44 45.22
C LEU A 134 3.39 -17.93 44.06
N LEU A 135 3.65 -17.38 42.88
CA LEU A 135 3.08 -17.79 41.61
C LEU A 135 4.18 -18.30 40.69
N ALA A 136 4.07 -19.55 40.25
CA ALA A 136 5.06 -20.17 39.38
C ALA A 136 4.53 -20.35 37.95
N LEU A 137 5.31 -19.90 36.97
CA LEU A 137 5.08 -20.06 35.54
C LEU A 137 6.22 -20.90 34.94
N PRO A 138 5.96 -22.13 34.44
CA PRO A 138 6.99 -22.93 33.80
C PRO A 138 7.43 -22.32 32.46
N VAL A 139 8.74 -22.25 32.22
CA VAL A 139 9.30 -21.74 30.96
C VAL A 139 9.28 -22.83 29.90
N THR A 140 8.19 -22.84 29.11
CA THR A 140 7.99 -23.81 28.02
C THR A 140 8.69 -23.36 26.73
N GLY A 141 8.87 -24.31 25.80
CA GLY A 141 9.42 -23.99 24.47
C GLY A 141 8.51 -23.06 23.65
N GLU A 142 7.19 -23.17 23.83
CA GLU A 142 6.22 -22.26 23.18
C GLU A 142 6.36 -20.83 23.71
N LEU A 143 6.49 -20.68 25.03
CA LEU A 143 6.69 -19.38 25.65
C LEU A 143 7.97 -18.72 25.11
N LEU A 144 9.09 -19.45 25.10
CA LEU A 144 10.35 -18.95 24.55
C LEU A 144 10.23 -18.56 23.07
N GLN A 145 9.56 -19.38 22.25
CA GLN A 145 9.37 -19.08 20.83
C GLN A 145 8.57 -17.78 20.60
N ARG A 146 7.63 -17.44 21.50
CA ARG A 146 6.86 -16.19 21.39
C ARG A 146 7.68 -14.94 21.70
N PHE A 147 8.69 -15.04 22.58
CA PHE A 147 9.58 -13.92 22.91
C PHE A 147 10.76 -13.83 21.94
N LEU A 148 11.38 -14.96 21.62
CA LEU A 148 12.62 -15.00 20.84
C LEU A 148 12.38 -15.08 19.34
N GLU A 149 11.29 -15.73 18.92
CA GLU A 149 11.08 -16.22 17.56
C GLU A 149 12.26 -17.12 17.14
N ASP A 150 13.20 -16.57 16.38
CA ASP A 150 14.40 -17.24 15.89
C ASP A 150 15.70 -16.72 16.53
N ALA A 151 15.63 -15.71 17.42
CA ALA A 151 16.82 -15.13 18.05
C ALA A 151 17.39 -16.02 19.16
N PRO A 152 18.72 -16.05 19.35
CA PRO A 152 19.34 -16.83 20.42
C PRO A 152 19.13 -16.20 21.81
N HIS A 153 18.95 -14.88 21.87
CA HIS A 153 18.77 -14.10 23.09
C HIS A 153 17.79 -12.94 22.83
N GLY A 154 17.04 -12.55 23.86
CA GLY A 154 16.26 -11.33 23.85
C GLY A 154 15.92 -10.82 25.25
N THR A 155 15.84 -9.50 25.39
CA THR A 155 15.50 -8.80 26.64
C THR A 155 14.09 -8.22 26.53
N PHE A 156 13.17 -8.66 27.38
CA PHE A 156 11.84 -8.08 27.56
C PHE A 156 11.91 -6.93 28.58
N ARG A 157 11.24 -5.82 28.26
CA ARG A 157 11.04 -4.68 29.17
C ARG A 157 9.56 -4.28 29.17
N GLY A 158 8.91 -4.30 30.32
CA GLY A 158 7.52 -3.88 30.40
C GLY A 158 6.78 -4.23 31.68
N ARG A 159 5.47 -4.33 31.56
CA ARG A 159 4.55 -4.68 32.64
C ARG A 159 4.27 -6.18 32.65
N VAL A 160 4.29 -6.77 33.84
CA VAL A 160 3.78 -8.13 34.09
C VAL A 160 2.55 -8.02 34.98
N ALA A 161 1.42 -8.51 34.51
CA ALA A 161 0.15 -8.47 35.22
C ALA A 161 -0.41 -9.87 35.42
N VAL A 162 -1.08 -10.10 36.54
CA VAL A 162 -1.70 -11.37 36.87
C VAL A 162 -3.18 -11.15 37.12
N VAL A 163 -4.02 -12.02 36.57
CA VAL A 163 -5.47 -12.03 36.80
C VAL A 163 -5.93 -13.42 37.19
N PHE A 164 -6.68 -13.53 38.29
CA PHE A 164 -7.37 -14.75 38.69
C PHE A 164 -8.88 -14.59 38.48
N PRO A 165 -9.55 -15.63 37.94
CA PRO A 165 -11.01 -15.61 37.85
C PRO A 165 -11.64 -15.51 39.24
N SER A 166 -12.80 -14.85 39.32
CA SER A 166 -13.50 -14.66 40.58
C SER A 166 -14.03 -15.98 41.16
N LEU A 167 -14.08 -16.05 42.50
CA LEU A 167 -14.57 -17.23 43.22
C LEU A 167 -16.11 -17.35 43.18
N HIS A 168 -16.81 -16.25 42.92
CA HIS A 168 -18.27 -16.17 42.94
C HIS A 168 -18.77 -15.59 41.61
N PRO A 169 -19.83 -16.15 40.99
CA PRO A 169 -20.45 -15.58 39.81
C PRO A 169 -20.87 -14.12 40.08
N GLY A 170 -20.38 -13.18 39.27
CA GLY A 170 -20.67 -11.75 39.39
C GLY A 170 -19.72 -10.94 40.29
N ALA A 171 -18.79 -11.57 40.99
CA ALA A 171 -17.73 -10.85 41.71
C ALA A 171 -16.58 -10.45 40.76
N PRO A 172 -15.89 -9.31 41.01
CA PRO A 172 -14.77 -8.88 40.19
C PRO A 172 -13.59 -9.86 40.28
N ALA A 173 -12.82 -9.96 39.20
CA ALA A 173 -11.60 -10.74 39.16
C ALA A 173 -10.53 -10.16 40.10
N LEU A 174 -9.67 -11.02 40.67
CA LEU A 174 -8.52 -10.55 41.44
C LEU A 174 -7.37 -10.24 40.47
N SER A 175 -6.78 -9.05 40.59
CA SER A 175 -5.68 -8.64 39.71
C SER A 175 -4.55 -7.97 40.49
N GLY A 176 -3.34 -8.03 39.91
CA GLY A 176 -2.15 -7.33 40.38
C GLY A 176 -1.17 -7.14 39.24
N SER A 177 -0.32 -6.11 39.31
CA SER A 177 0.66 -5.82 38.27
C SER A 177 1.97 -5.26 38.82
N VAL A 178 3.06 -5.51 38.10
CA VAL A 178 4.38 -4.91 38.32
C VAL A 178 4.84 -4.23 37.04
N ASP A 179 5.24 -2.98 37.17
CA ASP A 179 5.77 -2.16 36.10
C ASP A 179 7.31 -2.21 36.05
N GLY A 180 7.88 -2.09 34.85
CA GLY A 180 9.33 -1.99 34.66
C GLY A 180 10.10 -3.31 34.82
N ALA A 181 9.44 -4.46 34.69
CA ALA A 181 10.10 -5.76 34.71
C ALA A 181 11.08 -5.88 33.52
N VAL A 182 12.30 -6.35 33.81
CA VAL A 182 13.36 -6.61 32.82
C VAL A 182 13.74 -8.08 32.90
N LEU A 183 13.48 -8.85 31.84
CA LEU A 183 13.68 -10.29 31.79
C LEU A 183 14.47 -10.68 30.53
N ASP A 184 15.53 -11.46 30.70
CA ASP A 184 16.35 -12.00 29.63
C ASP A 184 15.95 -13.44 29.32
N TRP A 185 15.79 -13.74 28.04
CA TRP A 185 15.31 -15.03 27.53
C TRP A 185 16.38 -15.65 26.64
N PHE A 186 16.71 -16.92 26.87
CA PHE A 186 17.73 -17.62 26.09
C PHE A 186 17.16 -18.82 25.34
N ALA A 187 17.57 -18.96 24.08
CA ALA A 187 17.24 -20.12 23.27
C ALA A 187 17.96 -21.38 23.79
N PRO A 188 17.40 -22.59 23.55
CA PRO A 188 18.09 -23.84 23.89
C PRO A 188 19.49 -23.92 23.25
N MET A 189 20.48 -24.42 24.00
CA MET A 189 21.90 -24.43 23.61
C MET A 189 22.17 -24.92 22.18
N ALA A 190 21.46 -25.96 21.72
CA ALA A 190 21.66 -26.52 20.37
C ALA A 190 21.30 -25.54 19.23
N ARG A 191 20.28 -24.69 19.41
CA ARG A 191 19.95 -23.62 18.44
C ARG A 191 20.82 -22.38 18.64
N ARG A 192 21.26 -22.15 19.89
CA ARG A 192 22.06 -20.99 20.28
C ARG A 192 23.42 -20.98 19.56
N ARG A 193 24.10 -22.12 19.44
CA ARG A 193 25.45 -22.19 18.82
C ARG A 193 25.51 -21.71 17.37
N ASP A 194 24.68 -22.27 16.49
CA ASP A 194 24.71 -21.95 15.05
C ASP A 194 24.33 -20.47 14.82
N ALA A 195 23.31 -19.98 15.53
CA ALA A 195 22.87 -18.58 15.43
C ALA A 195 23.88 -17.59 16.03
N GLU A 196 24.58 -17.97 17.10
CA GLU A 196 25.61 -17.13 17.72
C GLU A 196 26.84 -16.97 16.82
N GLU A 197 27.22 -17.99 16.03
CA GLU A 197 28.37 -17.86 15.13
C GLU A 197 28.16 -16.79 14.06
N GLU A 198 26.97 -16.76 13.43
CA GLU A 198 26.60 -15.73 12.46
C GLU A 198 26.56 -14.33 13.10
N LEU A 199 25.97 -14.22 14.30
CA LEU A 199 25.88 -12.96 15.03
C LEU A 199 27.23 -12.47 15.54
N ARG A 200 28.14 -13.36 15.93
CA ARG A 200 29.51 -12.99 16.33
C ARG A 200 30.27 -12.33 15.19
N ALA A 201 30.18 -12.88 13.98
CA ALA A 201 30.83 -12.27 12.82
C ALA A 201 30.30 -10.85 12.52
N GLU A 202 28.98 -10.66 12.66
CA GLU A 202 28.34 -9.36 12.50
C GLU A 202 28.71 -8.39 13.64
N ALA A 203 28.81 -8.89 14.87
CA ALA A 203 29.27 -8.12 16.03
C ALA A 203 30.72 -7.65 15.85
N ASP A 204 31.62 -8.52 15.40
CA ASP A 204 33.01 -8.16 15.11
C ASP A 204 33.09 -7.07 14.02
N ARG A 205 32.22 -7.15 13.00
CA ARG A 205 32.09 -6.09 11.98
C ARG A 205 31.63 -4.77 12.59
N PHE A 206 30.67 -4.81 13.51
CA PHE A 206 30.18 -3.62 14.21
C PHE A 206 31.24 -3.00 15.12
N LEU A 207 31.93 -3.82 15.91
CA LEU A 207 33.04 -3.40 16.76
C LEU A 207 34.16 -2.73 15.95
N ALA A 208 34.52 -3.32 14.81
CA ALA A 208 35.49 -2.73 13.89
C ALA A 208 35.02 -1.40 13.30
N PHE A 209 33.73 -1.26 12.99
CA PHE A 209 33.14 -0.02 12.49
C PHE A 209 33.16 1.10 13.55
N VAL A 210 32.75 0.81 14.78
CA VAL A 210 32.74 1.80 15.86
C VAL A 210 34.18 2.12 16.32
N GLY A 211 35.08 1.14 16.21
CA GLY A 211 36.52 1.29 16.39
C GLY A 211 37.03 0.91 17.79
N PHE A 212 36.56 -0.21 18.35
CA PHE A 212 37.06 -0.70 19.63
C PHE A 212 37.01 -2.23 19.73
N ASP A 213 37.80 -2.79 20.64
CA ASP A 213 37.90 -4.24 20.90
C ASP A 213 37.44 -4.56 22.33
N VAL A 214 36.76 -5.69 22.49
CA VAL A 214 36.30 -6.22 23.79
C VAL A 214 36.80 -7.63 24.03
N ASP A 215 36.98 -8.01 25.28
CA ASP A 215 37.21 -9.40 25.67
C ASP A 215 35.90 -10.21 25.74
N GLU A 216 35.99 -11.48 26.16
CA GLU A 216 34.82 -12.36 26.37
C GLU A 216 33.91 -11.90 27.52
N ALA A 217 34.43 -11.11 28.46
CA ALA A 217 33.66 -10.53 29.56
C ALA A 217 33.02 -9.18 29.20
N LEU A 218 33.12 -8.78 27.93
CA LEU A 218 32.64 -7.50 27.38
C LEU A 218 33.31 -6.27 28.01
N VAL A 219 34.55 -6.44 28.47
CA VAL A 219 35.41 -5.35 28.93
C VAL A 219 36.18 -4.79 27.73
N VAL A 220 36.15 -3.47 27.57
CA VAL A 220 36.85 -2.76 26.50
C VAL A 220 38.35 -2.89 26.74
N THR A 221 39.04 -3.51 25.80
CA THR A 221 40.50 -3.74 25.88
C THR A 221 41.29 -2.67 25.15
N ARG A 222 40.76 -2.20 24.01
CA ARG A 222 41.38 -1.20 23.15
C ARG A 222 40.33 -0.33 22.50
N VAL A 223 40.64 0.97 22.40
CA VAL A 223 39.86 1.94 21.62
C VAL A 223 40.79 2.51 20.55
N GLN A 224 40.32 2.59 19.31
CA GLN A 224 41.09 3.14 18.19
C GLN A 224 41.03 4.68 18.23
N PRO A 225 42.13 5.38 17.92
CA PRO A 225 42.13 6.83 17.83
C PRO A 225 41.27 7.32 16.66
N ASP A 226 40.67 8.50 16.81
CA ASP A 226 39.75 9.15 15.84
C ASP A 226 38.49 8.33 15.50
N SER A 227 38.15 7.33 16.33
CA SER A 227 36.99 6.46 16.14
C SER A 227 35.71 7.00 16.79
N GLU A 228 34.56 6.42 16.44
CA GLU A 228 33.28 6.78 17.09
C GLU A 228 33.28 6.40 18.57
N ALA A 229 33.91 5.28 18.93
CA ALA A 229 34.12 4.87 20.31
C ALA A 229 34.85 5.96 21.11
N GLU A 230 35.98 6.46 20.63
CA GLU A 230 36.76 7.51 21.31
C GLU A 230 35.96 8.81 21.41
N ARG A 231 35.30 9.24 20.32
CA ARG A 231 34.47 10.45 20.31
C ARG A 231 33.31 10.40 21.30
N SER A 232 32.76 9.21 21.53
CA SER A 232 31.70 9.02 22.52
C SER A 232 32.20 9.07 23.97
N GLY A 233 33.53 9.01 24.19
CA GLY A 233 34.13 8.95 25.53
C GLY A 233 34.32 7.52 26.05
N LEU A 234 34.27 6.51 25.18
CA LEU A 234 34.59 5.13 25.56
C LEU A 234 36.09 5.01 25.89
N THR A 235 36.41 4.37 27.01
CA THR A 235 37.79 4.17 27.45
C THR A 235 38.06 2.70 27.76
N ALA A 236 39.33 2.29 27.64
CA ALA A 236 39.74 0.94 28.00
C ALA A 236 39.50 0.68 29.50
N GLY A 237 39.06 -0.54 29.83
CA GLY A 237 38.68 -0.96 31.18
C GLY A 237 37.20 -0.79 31.51
N GLN A 238 36.42 -0.11 30.68
CA GLN A 238 34.96 -0.03 30.84
C GLN A 238 34.28 -1.34 30.44
N ARG A 239 33.20 -1.72 31.11
CA ARG A 239 32.42 -2.92 30.77
C ARG A 239 31.12 -2.55 30.10
N LEU A 240 30.82 -3.16 28.95
CA LEU A 240 29.54 -2.96 28.28
C LEU A 240 28.42 -3.70 29.04
N LEU A 241 27.29 -3.03 29.26
CA LEU A 241 26.14 -3.58 29.98
C LEU A 241 24.92 -3.78 29.06
N THR A 242 24.60 -2.77 28.25
CA THR A 242 23.44 -2.82 27.35
C THR A 242 23.73 -2.20 26.00
N LEU A 243 23.16 -2.75 24.93
CA LEU A 243 23.13 -2.17 23.58
C LEU A 243 21.67 -2.12 23.09
N ASP A 244 21.18 -0.96 22.69
CA ASP A 244 19.85 -0.78 22.08
C ASP A 244 18.69 -1.42 22.89
N GLY A 245 18.83 -1.43 24.22
CA GLY A 245 17.86 -1.99 25.17
C GLY A 245 18.08 -3.46 25.55
N ILE A 246 18.94 -4.17 24.83
CA ILE A 246 19.37 -5.56 25.12
C ILE A 246 20.38 -5.54 26.27
N ARG A 247 20.22 -6.41 27.27
CA ARG A 247 21.28 -6.67 28.27
C ARG A 247 22.31 -7.60 27.66
N LEU A 248 23.58 -7.23 27.71
CA LEU A 248 24.62 -8.00 27.04
C LEU A 248 25.05 -9.18 27.90
N ASP A 249 24.96 -10.39 27.36
CA ASP A 249 25.50 -11.62 27.95
C ASP A 249 26.83 -12.00 27.29
N GLY A 250 26.93 -11.83 25.97
CA GLY A 250 28.16 -12.12 25.23
C GLY A 250 28.30 -11.34 23.93
N ARG A 251 29.38 -11.62 23.18
CA ARG A 251 29.71 -10.92 21.94
C ARG A 251 28.62 -11.00 20.87
N ALA A 252 27.83 -12.08 20.85
CA ALA A 252 26.73 -12.25 19.90
C ALA A 252 25.59 -11.21 20.11
N ASP A 253 25.53 -10.57 21.27
CA ASP A 253 24.53 -9.52 21.56
C ASP A 253 24.96 -8.14 21.09
N LEU A 254 26.22 -7.97 20.69
CA LEU A 254 26.80 -6.70 20.20
C LEU A 254 26.43 -6.45 18.72
N VAL A 255 25.20 -6.78 18.34
CA VAL A 255 24.68 -6.52 17.00
C VAL A 255 23.61 -5.43 17.10
N PRO A 256 23.84 -4.25 16.51
CA PRO A 256 22.94 -3.12 16.65
C PRO A 256 21.58 -3.42 16.04
N GLY A 257 20.53 -2.82 16.60
CA GLY A 257 19.16 -2.95 16.10
C GLY A 257 19.02 -2.52 14.63
N ASP A 258 18.00 -3.04 13.95
CA ASP A 258 17.70 -2.68 12.55
C ASP A 258 17.07 -1.28 12.42
N ASP A 259 16.66 -0.69 13.53
CA ASP A 259 15.88 0.54 13.64
C ASP A 259 16.73 1.74 14.04
N GLY A 260 16.71 2.82 13.28
CA GLY A 260 17.40 4.08 13.62
C GLY A 260 18.87 4.15 13.19
N TRP A 261 19.48 5.33 13.37
CA TRP A 261 20.85 5.65 12.93
C TRP A 261 21.83 5.81 14.07
N GLN A 262 21.35 5.63 15.29
CA GLN A 262 22.15 5.70 16.50
C GLN A 262 22.00 4.40 17.27
N SER A 263 23.06 3.99 17.94
CA SER A 263 22.99 2.94 18.94
C SER A 263 23.30 3.50 20.31
N ARG A 264 22.46 3.16 21.29
CA ARG A 264 22.67 3.57 22.69
C ARG A 264 23.33 2.44 23.43
N VAL A 265 24.44 2.75 24.08
CA VAL A 265 25.19 1.79 24.88
C VAL A 265 25.32 2.29 26.30
N THR A 266 25.02 1.42 27.25
CA THR A 266 25.31 1.70 28.66
C THR A 266 26.55 0.93 29.05
N VAL A 267 27.51 1.62 29.63
CA VAL A 267 28.78 1.06 30.09
C VAL A 267 28.95 1.30 31.58
N ARG A 268 29.62 0.38 32.25
CA ARG A 268 30.13 0.60 33.61
C ARG A 268 31.52 1.22 33.52
N GLY A 269 31.65 2.42 34.05
CA GLY A 269 32.90 3.15 34.22
C GLY A 269 33.86 2.43 35.16
N THR A 270 35.12 2.86 35.16
CA THR A 270 36.18 2.30 36.01
C THR A 270 35.95 2.57 37.50
N GLU A 271 35.23 3.63 37.84
CA GLU A 271 34.85 3.98 39.22
C GLU A 271 33.51 3.34 39.66
N GLY A 272 32.86 2.58 38.77
CA GLY A 272 31.60 1.88 39.05
C GLY A 272 30.34 2.58 38.54
N ASP A 273 30.44 3.84 38.10
CA ASP A 273 29.32 4.61 37.57
C ASP A 273 28.79 4.06 36.24
N GLU A 274 27.48 4.15 36.00
CA GLU A 274 26.89 3.78 34.72
C GLU A 274 26.82 5.01 33.78
N LEU A 275 27.48 4.89 32.63
CA LEU A 275 27.55 5.93 31.60
C LEU A 275 26.73 5.49 30.38
N SER A 276 25.85 6.37 29.90
CA SER A 276 25.12 6.15 28.65
C SER A 276 25.84 6.85 27.49
N LEU A 277 26.37 6.07 26.58
CA LEU A 277 27.02 6.50 25.34
C LEU A 277 26.05 6.37 24.15
N VAL A 278 26.29 7.17 23.12
CA VAL A 278 25.54 7.13 21.86
C VAL A 278 26.54 7.07 20.72
N TRP A 279 26.35 6.13 19.80
CA TRP A 279 27.19 5.96 18.61
C TRP A 279 26.38 6.23 17.35
N ASP A 280 26.91 7.05 16.45
CA ASP A 280 26.36 7.22 15.10
C ASP A 280 26.74 6.04 14.20
N ARG A 281 25.72 5.39 13.63
CA ARG A 281 25.86 4.23 12.73
C ARG A 281 25.28 4.47 11.34
N GLY A 282 25.06 5.73 10.94
CA GLY A 282 24.52 6.06 9.61
C GLY A 282 25.29 5.41 8.45
N ALA A 283 26.62 5.24 8.60
CA ALA A 283 27.48 4.60 7.60
C ALA A 283 27.64 3.08 7.76
N PHE A 284 27.30 2.50 8.92
CA PHE A 284 27.51 1.06 9.19
C PHE A 284 26.66 0.16 8.28
N ARG A 285 25.46 0.64 7.95
CA ARG A 285 24.47 -0.08 7.13
C ARG A 285 24.05 0.70 5.88
N ALA A 286 24.81 1.72 5.48
CA ALA A 286 24.59 2.38 4.21
C ALA A 286 24.56 1.30 3.11
N ALA A 287 23.44 1.25 2.37
CA ALA A 287 23.04 0.16 1.47
C ALA A 287 24.23 -0.60 0.89
N ASP A 288 24.34 -1.88 1.27
CA ASP A 288 25.40 -2.78 0.83
C ASP A 288 25.51 -2.68 -0.69
N LEU A 289 26.71 -2.44 -1.24
CA LEU A 289 26.91 -2.27 -2.68
C LEU A 289 26.43 -3.51 -3.47
N ASP A 290 26.27 -4.65 -2.79
CA ASP A 290 25.67 -5.89 -3.28
C ASP A 290 24.16 -5.82 -3.56
N ASP A 291 23.46 -4.77 -3.11
CA ASP A 291 22.03 -4.54 -3.39
C ASP A 291 21.80 -3.73 -4.68
N LEU A 292 22.81 -3.02 -5.21
CA LEU A 292 22.70 -2.23 -6.44
C LEU A 292 22.30 -3.05 -7.68
N PRO A 293 22.95 -4.21 -7.98
CA PRO A 293 22.55 -5.04 -9.11
C PRO A 293 21.09 -5.48 -9.02
N ARG A 294 20.59 -5.69 -7.80
CA ARG A 294 19.21 -6.11 -7.53
C ARG A 294 18.22 -4.97 -7.77
N ALA A 295 18.55 -3.76 -7.33
CA ALA A 295 17.77 -2.57 -7.65
C ALA A 295 17.62 -2.40 -9.18
N PHE A 296 18.70 -2.61 -9.95
CA PHE A 296 18.65 -2.57 -11.41
C PHE A 296 17.76 -3.66 -12.01
N VAL A 297 17.76 -4.89 -11.48
CA VAL A 297 16.86 -5.96 -11.93
C VAL A 297 15.40 -5.57 -11.72
N TRP A 298 15.05 -4.97 -10.58
CA TRP A 298 13.66 -4.56 -10.31
C TRP A 298 13.22 -3.35 -11.11
N ILE A 299 14.10 -2.37 -11.29
CA ILE A 299 13.89 -1.26 -12.23
C ILE A 299 13.63 -1.80 -13.65
N GLY A 300 14.42 -2.79 -14.07
CA GLY A 300 14.24 -3.49 -15.34
C GLY A 300 12.91 -4.24 -15.43
N GLY A 301 12.53 -4.94 -14.36
CA GLY A 301 11.25 -5.66 -14.25
C GLY A 301 10.04 -4.72 -14.31
N ALA A 302 10.11 -3.58 -13.61
CA ALA A 302 9.10 -2.53 -13.65
C ALA A 302 8.92 -1.95 -15.06
N LEU A 303 10.03 -1.66 -15.74
CA LEU A 303 10.02 -1.18 -17.11
C LEU A 303 9.44 -2.24 -18.06
N ALA A 304 9.84 -3.52 -17.91
CA ALA A 304 9.29 -4.63 -18.69
C ALA A 304 7.78 -4.78 -18.48
N LEU A 305 7.31 -4.59 -17.24
CA LEU A 305 5.89 -4.63 -16.88
C LEU A 305 5.09 -3.52 -17.59
N LEU A 306 5.59 -2.29 -17.56
CA LEU A 306 4.99 -1.15 -18.27
C LEU A 306 4.90 -1.42 -19.78
N VAL A 307 5.97 -1.98 -20.36
CA VAL A 307 6.00 -2.33 -21.79
C VAL A 307 5.02 -3.46 -22.11
N ALA A 308 4.94 -4.49 -21.27
CA ALA A 308 3.97 -5.59 -21.43
C ALA A 308 2.53 -5.08 -21.39
N SER A 309 2.26 -4.10 -20.52
CA SER A 309 0.95 -3.46 -20.35
C SER A 309 0.56 -2.57 -21.54
N ALA A 310 1.53 -1.85 -22.11
CA ALA A 310 1.31 -1.12 -23.35
C ALA A 310 1.00 -2.07 -24.54
N GLY A 311 1.59 -3.26 -24.52
CA GLY A 311 1.33 -4.31 -25.51
C GLY A 311 0.00 -5.06 -25.34
N SER A 312 -0.53 -5.19 -24.11
CA SER A 312 -1.77 -5.94 -23.82
C SER A 312 -3.00 -5.26 -24.41
N ARG A 313 -3.09 -3.92 -24.34
CA ARG A 313 -4.15 -3.11 -24.98
C ARG A 313 -4.24 -3.38 -26.49
N ALA A 314 -3.09 -3.53 -27.16
CA ALA A 314 -3.03 -3.78 -28.60
C ALA A 314 -3.45 -5.21 -29.00
N ARG A 315 -3.38 -6.21 -28.11
CA ARG A 315 -3.74 -7.60 -28.43
C ARG A 315 -5.13 -7.97 -27.95
N GLY A 316 -5.50 -7.59 -26.72
CA GLY A 316 -6.82 -7.86 -26.16
C GLY A 316 -7.91 -7.13 -26.93
N TRP A 317 -7.67 -5.86 -27.27
CA TRP A 317 -8.61 -5.07 -28.05
C TRP A 317 -8.61 -5.43 -29.52
N ALA A 318 -7.45 -5.73 -30.13
CA ALA A 318 -7.42 -6.24 -31.50
C ALA A 318 -8.11 -7.61 -31.63
N TRP A 319 -8.08 -8.46 -30.60
CA TRP A 319 -8.83 -9.72 -30.59
C TRP A 319 -10.35 -9.48 -30.48
N VAL A 320 -10.78 -8.54 -29.61
CA VAL A 320 -12.18 -8.13 -29.49
C VAL A 320 -12.67 -7.45 -30.78
N GLU A 321 -11.91 -6.51 -31.34
CA GLU A 321 -12.20 -5.79 -32.59
C GLU A 321 -12.18 -6.70 -33.82
N ALA A 322 -11.27 -7.67 -33.89
CA ALA A 322 -11.24 -8.68 -34.95
C ALA A 322 -12.46 -9.61 -34.90
N ARG A 323 -13.02 -9.84 -33.70
CA ARG A 323 -14.23 -10.65 -33.51
C ARG A 323 -15.52 -9.88 -33.74
N LEU A 324 -15.49 -8.55 -33.54
CA LEU A 324 -16.58 -7.61 -33.85
C LEU A 324 -16.59 -7.14 -35.32
N GLY A 325 -15.72 -7.66 -36.17
CA GLY A 325 -15.72 -7.41 -37.63
C GLY A 325 -15.39 -5.97 -38.05
N ALA A 326 -15.04 -5.09 -37.12
CA ALA A 326 -15.05 -3.64 -37.36
C ALA A 326 -13.79 -3.09 -38.05
N ARG A 327 -12.67 -3.83 -38.14
CA ARG A 327 -11.46 -3.35 -38.84
C ARG A 327 -10.62 -4.48 -39.46
N LYS A 328 -10.67 -4.63 -40.78
CA LYS A 328 -9.55 -5.17 -41.58
C LYS A 328 -8.54 -4.04 -41.79
N GLY A 329 -7.59 -3.83 -40.89
CA GLY A 329 -6.59 -2.78 -41.14
C GLY A 329 -5.55 -2.46 -40.08
N GLU A 330 -5.57 -3.03 -38.87
CA GLU A 330 -4.50 -2.78 -37.91
C GLU A 330 -3.61 -4.01 -37.75
N GLN A 331 -2.54 -3.96 -38.54
CA GLN A 331 -1.37 -4.83 -38.58
C GLN A 331 -1.02 -5.41 -37.19
N ARG A 332 -0.96 -6.76 -37.10
CA ARG A 332 -0.33 -7.49 -35.99
C ARG A 332 1.04 -6.89 -35.71
N ARG A 333 1.17 -6.10 -34.65
CA ARG A 333 2.46 -5.50 -34.25
C ARG A 333 2.97 -6.23 -33.02
N GLY A 334 4.12 -6.89 -33.16
CA GLY A 334 4.80 -7.61 -32.09
C GLY A 334 5.36 -6.70 -31.00
N PHE A 335 5.75 -7.31 -29.88
CA PHE A 335 6.40 -6.68 -28.72
C PHE A 335 7.56 -5.72 -29.10
N LEU A 336 8.37 -6.11 -30.08
CA LEU A 336 9.49 -5.31 -30.61
C LEU A 336 9.06 -3.97 -31.26
N GLY A 337 7.86 -3.89 -31.85
CA GLY A 337 7.33 -2.65 -32.44
C GLY A 337 6.78 -1.65 -31.42
N VAL A 338 6.55 -2.10 -30.17
CA VAL A 338 6.29 -1.22 -29.02
C VAL A 338 7.61 -0.66 -28.49
N TRP A 339 8.64 -1.50 -28.36
CA TRP A 339 10.01 -1.11 -27.99
C TRP A 339 10.63 -0.05 -28.90
N GLY A 340 10.59 -0.27 -30.23
CA GLY A 340 11.14 0.70 -31.18
C GLY A 340 10.50 2.09 -31.10
N ARG A 341 9.22 2.17 -30.71
CA ARG A 341 8.53 3.44 -30.49
C ARG A 341 8.81 4.05 -29.12
N LEU A 342 8.93 3.24 -28.08
CA LEU A 342 9.28 3.70 -26.73
C LEU A 342 10.69 4.33 -26.73
N LEU A 343 11.64 3.69 -27.43
CA LEU A 343 12.99 4.21 -27.65
C LEU A 343 12.98 5.48 -28.52
N ALA A 344 12.17 5.52 -29.58
CA ALA A 344 11.99 6.73 -30.39
C ALA A 344 11.39 7.91 -29.59
N THR A 345 10.61 7.64 -28.54
CA THR A 345 10.04 8.67 -27.66
C THR A 345 11.00 9.16 -26.57
N CYS A 346 12.04 8.41 -26.27
CA CYS A 346 13.15 8.83 -25.41
C CYS A 346 14.19 9.68 -26.14
N HIS A 347 14.06 9.89 -27.46
CA HIS A 347 14.99 10.72 -28.21
C HIS A 347 14.90 12.19 -27.75
N PRO A 348 16.00 12.80 -27.25
CA PRO A 348 15.99 14.11 -26.59
C PRO A 348 15.55 15.30 -27.47
N GLY A 349 15.45 15.11 -28.79
CA GLY A 349 15.10 16.17 -29.74
C GLY A 349 13.62 16.55 -29.79
N GLY A 350 12.72 15.69 -29.31
CA GLY A 350 11.26 15.90 -29.45
C GLY A 350 10.56 16.55 -28.26
N VAL A 351 11.16 16.48 -27.06
CA VAL A 351 10.44 16.70 -25.78
C VAL A 351 10.61 18.12 -25.23
N SER A 352 11.79 18.71 -25.35
CA SER A 352 12.16 19.90 -24.55
C SER A 352 11.94 21.24 -25.27
N ARG A 353 11.69 21.24 -26.58
CA ARG A 353 11.58 22.52 -27.34
C ARG A 353 10.25 23.25 -27.14
N HIS A 354 9.21 22.55 -26.70
CA HIS A 354 7.85 23.11 -26.60
C HIS A 354 7.40 23.42 -25.17
N LEU A 355 8.15 22.96 -24.16
CA LEU A 355 7.96 23.31 -22.76
C LEU A 355 8.74 24.58 -22.40
N PRO A 356 8.20 25.44 -21.52
CA PRO A 356 8.96 26.56 -20.96
C PRO A 356 10.19 26.02 -20.22
N ALA A 357 11.27 26.82 -20.18
CA ALA A 357 12.58 26.38 -19.68
C ALA A 357 12.51 25.70 -18.30
N GLY A 358 11.72 26.24 -17.36
CA GLY A 358 11.53 25.68 -16.02
C GLY A 358 10.80 24.34 -15.95
N LEU A 359 10.03 23.95 -16.98
CA LEU A 359 9.29 22.67 -16.99
C LEU A 359 9.96 21.58 -17.84
N ARG A 360 11.10 21.87 -18.47
CA ARG A 360 11.81 20.89 -19.31
C ARG A 360 12.33 19.69 -18.51
N LEU A 361 12.65 19.90 -17.23
CA LEU A 361 13.11 18.86 -16.32
C LEU A 361 11.97 18.05 -15.69
N ALA A 362 10.74 18.58 -15.67
CA ALA A 362 9.62 17.96 -14.95
C ALA A 362 9.37 16.49 -15.35
N PRO A 363 9.39 16.09 -16.64
CA PRO A 363 9.26 14.69 -17.01
C PRO A 363 10.37 13.77 -16.46
N PHE A 364 11.61 14.27 -16.40
CA PHE A 364 12.74 13.50 -15.88
C PHE A 364 12.64 13.37 -14.36
N VAL A 365 12.20 14.42 -13.67
CA VAL A 365 11.94 14.40 -12.23
C VAL A 365 10.84 13.39 -11.90
N VAL A 366 9.73 13.39 -12.65
CA VAL A 366 8.65 12.40 -12.45
C VAL A 366 9.14 10.98 -12.72
N PHE A 367 9.89 10.77 -13.79
CA PHE A 367 10.47 9.45 -14.09
C PHE A 367 11.37 8.98 -12.94
N PHE A 368 12.33 9.81 -12.54
CA PHE A 368 13.24 9.50 -11.44
C PHE A 368 12.48 9.19 -10.14
N LEU A 369 11.53 10.03 -9.74
CA LEU A 369 10.72 9.83 -8.54
C LEU A 369 9.93 8.51 -8.60
N VAL A 370 9.27 8.21 -9.72
CA VAL A 370 8.47 6.98 -9.87
C VAL A 370 9.35 5.74 -9.79
N PHE A 371 10.51 5.73 -10.46
CA PHE A 371 11.44 4.60 -10.41
C PHE A 371 12.08 4.42 -9.03
N THR A 372 12.45 5.51 -8.36
CA THR A 372 12.97 5.47 -6.99
C THR A 372 11.91 4.94 -6.04
N LEU A 373 10.66 5.41 -6.16
CA LEU A 373 9.54 4.93 -5.33
C LEU A 373 9.27 3.44 -5.55
N TRP A 374 9.26 3.00 -6.81
CA TRP A 374 9.06 1.59 -7.15
C TRP A 374 10.19 0.71 -6.66
N SER A 375 11.42 1.18 -6.75
CA SER A 375 12.58 0.44 -6.24
C SER A 375 12.49 0.31 -4.72
N ALA A 376 12.13 1.40 -4.03
CA ALA A 376 11.94 1.39 -2.58
C ALA A 376 10.83 0.41 -2.16
N ILE A 377 9.66 0.46 -2.80
CA ILE A 377 8.52 -0.41 -2.49
C ILE A 377 8.81 -1.87 -2.88
N ALA A 378 9.39 -2.11 -4.05
CA ALA A 378 9.64 -3.45 -4.55
C ALA A 378 10.76 -4.16 -3.79
N LEU A 379 11.84 -3.46 -3.41
CA LEU A 379 12.93 -4.07 -2.66
C LEU A 379 12.46 -4.55 -1.28
N GLY A 380 11.39 -3.99 -0.72
CA GLY A 380 10.67 -4.53 0.44
C GLY A 380 11.55 -4.72 1.68
N HIS A 381 12.78 -4.20 1.65
CA HIS A 381 13.79 -4.48 2.63
C HIS A 381 13.64 -3.44 3.74
N PRO A 382 13.49 -3.86 5.02
CA PRO A 382 13.43 -2.93 6.14
C PRO A 382 14.62 -1.95 6.18
N ARG A 383 15.73 -2.26 5.50
CA ARG A 383 16.96 -1.45 5.43
C ARG A 383 16.88 -0.27 4.45
N VAL A 384 16.07 -0.34 3.39
CA VAL A 384 15.88 0.77 2.42
C VAL A 384 14.60 1.54 2.72
N ILE A 385 13.58 0.86 3.25
CA ILE A 385 12.28 1.45 3.59
C ILE A 385 12.31 2.13 4.97
N GLY A 386 13.16 1.67 5.90
CA GLY A 386 13.35 2.35 7.20
C GLY A 386 13.91 3.78 7.12
N TRP A 387 14.31 4.24 5.92
CA TRP A 387 14.72 5.62 5.65
C TRP A 387 13.61 6.50 5.05
N LEU A 388 12.52 5.91 4.55
CA LEU A 388 11.39 6.63 3.95
C LEU A 388 10.08 6.25 4.64
N ASP A 389 9.66 7.11 5.57
CA ASP A 389 8.31 7.06 6.14
C ASP A 389 7.26 6.98 5.02
N PHE A 390 6.21 6.18 5.23
CA PHE A 390 5.11 6.07 4.26
C PHE A 390 4.51 7.43 3.85
N PRO A 391 4.35 8.43 4.76
CA PRO A 391 4.02 9.80 4.40
C PRO A 391 4.96 10.44 3.35
N ALA A 392 6.27 10.22 3.46
CA ALA A 392 7.25 10.73 2.50
C ALA A 392 7.06 10.09 1.12
N LEU A 393 6.79 8.77 1.09
CA LEU A 393 6.45 8.05 -0.16
C LEU A 393 5.17 8.60 -0.79
N LEU A 394 4.14 8.84 0.02
CA LEU A 394 2.85 9.39 -0.43
C LEU A 394 3.02 10.82 -0.98
N LEU A 395 3.84 11.65 -0.33
CA LEU A 395 4.15 13.00 -0.78
C LEU A 395 4.94 13.00 -2.09
N ALA A 396 5.97 12.16 -2.21
CA ALA A 396 6.74 12.00 -3.45
C ALA A 396 5.85 11.52 -4.60
N ALA A 397 4.90 10.61 -4.32
CA ALA A 397 3.92 10.16 -5.28
C ALA A 397 2.96 11.27 -5.72
N LEU A 398 2.45 12.06 -4.77
CA LEU A 398 1.61 13.22 -5.05
C LEU A 398 2.36 14.22 -5.94
N VAL A 399 3.58 14.63 -5.58
CA VAL A 399 4.40 15.57 -6.36
C VAL A 399 4.58 15.05 -7.80
N SER A 400 4.85 13.76 -7.96
CA SER A 400 5.01 13.12 -9.27
C SER A 400 3.73 13.21 -10.11
N VAL A 401 2.57 12.93 -9.50
CA VAL A 401 1.27 13.00 -10.18
C VAL A 401 0.87 14.43 -10.53
N LEU A 402 1.14 15.40 -9.66
CA LEU A 402 0.83 16.81 -9.93
C LEU A 402 1.71 17.40 -11.02
N LEU A 403 3.02 17.08 -11.01
CA LEU A 403 3.93 17.46 -12.09
C LEU A 403 3.53 16.81 -13.41
N ALA A 404 3.10 15.53 -13.37
CA ALA A 404 2.55 14.86 -14.53
C ALA A 404 1.31 15.58 -15.07
N ALA A 405 0.33 15.86 -14.22
CA ALA A 405 -0.91 16.55 -14.58
C ALA A 405 -0.64 17.95 -15.16
N LEU A 406 0.29 18.71 -14.59
CA LEU A 406 0.67 20.04 -15.08
C LEU A 406 1.25 19.97 -16.50
N VAL A 407 2.20 19.04 -16.72
CA VAL A 407 2.85 18.85 -18.01
C VAL A 407 1.85 18.36 -19.05
N LEU A 408 0.98 17.40 -18.71
CA LEU A 408 -0.02 16.84 -19.62
C LEU A 408 -1.12 17.85 -19.96
N GLY A 409 -1.63 18.54 -18.95
CA GLY A 409 -2.74 19.48 -19.10
C GLY A 409 -2.39 20.75 -19.85
N GLY A 410 -1.13 21.18 -19.78
CA GLY A 410 -0.67 22.39 -20.48
C GLY A 410 -0.33 22.17 -21.95
N GLN A 411 -0.31 20.93 -22.46
CA GLN A 411 -0.07 20.63 -23.86
C GLN A 411 -1.38 20.77 -24.67
N PRO A 412 -1.46 21.70 -25.64
CA PRO A 412 -2.65 21.81 -26.47
C PRO A 412 -2.79 20.63 -27.42
N ALA A 413 -4.02 20.13 -27.61
CA ALA A 413 -4.29 19.10 -28.60
C ALA A 413 -3.90 19.56 -30.00
N ALA A 414 -3.10 18.75 -30.70
CA ALA A 414 -2.66 19.02 -32.06
C ALA A 414 -3.88 19.06 -32.99
N THR A 415 -4.30 20.26 -33.37
CA THR A 415 -5.31 20.49 -34.41
C THR A 415 -4.62 20.98 -35.67
N ARG A 416 -5.05 20.41 -36.81
CA ARG A 416 -4.56 20.61 -38.19
C ARG A 416 -3.65 21.84 -38.37
N GLY A 417 -2.35 21.60 -38.52
CA GLY A 417 -1.39 22.57 -39.08
C GLY A 417 -0.87 23.68 -38.18
N ARG A 418 -1.40 23.90 -36.95
CA ARG A 418 -0.88 24.95 -36.05
C ARG A 418 -0.53 24.38 -34.67
N ARG A 419 0.76 24.18 -34.41
CA ARG A 419 1.28 23.86 -33.08
C ARG A 419 1.16 25.09 -32.19
N ARG A 420 0.31 25.06 -31.16
CA ARG A 420 0.18 26.11 -30.15
C ARG A 420 1.16 25.86 -29.00
N GLY A 421 1.66 26.93 -28.37
CA GLY A 421 2.53 26.84 -27.19
C GLY A 421 1.79 26.36 -25.93
N PHE A 422 2.57 26.05 -24.87
CA PHE A 422 2.08 25.59 -23.57
C PHE A 422 1.06 26.55 -22.94
N ARG A 423 -0.01 26.01 -22.35
CA ARG A 423 -1.09 26.78 -21.72
C ARG A 423 -1.15 26.50 -20.22
N LEU A 424 -0.56 27.39 -19.42
CA LEU A 424 -0.50 27.25 -17.96
C LEU A 424 -1.88 27.07 -17.31
N ARG A 425 -2.89 27.82 -17.75
CA ARG A 425 -4.27 27.72 -17.24
C ARG A 425 -4.84 26.31 -17.40
N GLN A 426 -4.60 25.65 -18.54
CA GLN A 426 -5.09 24.28 -18.76
C GLN A 426 -4.30 23.27 -17.93
N GLY A 427 -2.99 23.49 -17.75
CA GLY A 427 -2.17 22.71 -16.84
C GLY A 427 -2.67 22.78 -15.39
N LEU A 428 -2.93 23.99 -14.88
CA LEU A 428 -3.42 24.19 -13.51
C LEU A 428 -4.81 23.57 -13.28
N GLN A 429 -5.66 23.58 -14.30
CA GLN A 429 -6.97 22.91 -14.24
C GLN A 429 -6.84 21.39 -14.13
N GLU A 430 -5.89 20.78 -14.84
CA GLU A 430 -5.60 19.34 -14.68
C GLU A 430 -4.98 19.02 -13.32
N VAL A 431 -4.13 19.89 -12.77
CA VAL A 431 -3.61 19.72 -11.40
C VAL A 431 -4.76 19.68 -10.39
N LEU A 432 -5.76 20.56 -10.53
CA LEU A 432 -6.92 20.56 -9.65
C LEU A 432 -7.75 19.26 -9.78
N GLY A 433 -7.95 18.77 -11.01
CA GLY A 433 -8.60 17.48 -11.25
C GLY A 433 -7.82 16.31 -10.65
N ALA A 434 -6.49 16.32 -10.78
CA ALA A 434 -5.61 15.29 -10.21
C ALA A 434 -5.61 15.33 -8.68
N LEU A 435 -5.63 16.50 -8.05
CA LEU A 435 -5.76 16.63 -6.59
C LEU A 435 -7.06 16.00 -6.07
N LEU A 436 -8.17 16.25 -6.76
CA LEU A 436 -9.47 15.66 -6.40
C LEU A 436 -9.48 14.13 -6.62
N ALA A 437 -8.87 13.64 -7.69
CA ALA A 437 -8.71 12.21 -7.93
C ALA A 437 -7.72 11.55 -6.96
N TRP A 438 -6.81 12.31 -6.34
CA TRP A 438 -5.85 11.80 -5.36
C TRP A 438 -6.44 11.67 -3.94
N SER A 439 -7.49 12.42 -3.62
CA SER A 439 -8.08 12.42 -2.28
C SER A 439 -8.53 11.04 -1.78
N PRO A 440 -9.05 10.10 -2.59
CA PRO A 440 -9.39 8.76 -2.12
C PRO A 440 -8.19 7.96 -1.64
N ILE A 441 -7.02 8.13 -2.28
CA ILE A 441 -5.77 7.46 -1.88
C ILE A 441 -5.30 8.02 -0.54
N VAL A 442 -5.34 9.35 -0.36
CA VAL A 442 -4.93 9.99 0.90
C VAL A 442 -5.84 9.58 2.05
N LEU A 443 -7.17 9.58 1.83
CA LEU A 443 -8.14 9.17 2.84
C LEU A 443 -8.02 7.67 3.16
N ALA A 444 -7.80 6.82 2.15
CA ALA A 444 -7.51 5.41 2.33
C ALA A 444 -6.23 5.18 3.15
N ALA A 445 -5.15 5.89 2.81
CA ALA A 445 -3.88 5.83 3.51
C ALA A 445 -4.03 6.25 4.98
N PHE A 446 -4.74 7.35 5.24
CA PHE A 446 -4.99 7.83 6.60
C PHE A 446 -5.77 6.82 7.45
N GLY A 447 -6.86 6.26 6.90
CA GLY A 447 -7.64 5.23 7.61
C GLY A 447 -6.82 3.97 7.94
N ILE A 448 -5.96 3.54 7.01
CA ILE A 448 -5.07 2.37 7.21
C ILE A 448 -4.01 2.65 8.28
N VAL A 449 -3.34 3.81 8.21
CA VAL A 449 -2.34 4.22 9.22
C VAL A 449 -2.97 4.28 10.61
N TYR A 450 -4.18 4.82 10.72
CA TYR A 450 -4.90 4.87 11.99
C TYR A 450 -5.22 3.48 12.55
N GLU A 451 -5.64 2.55 11.67
CA GLU A 451 -5.98 1.18 12.05
C GLU A 451 -4.76 0.36 12.48
N VAL A 452 -3.62 0.50 11.79
CA VAL A 452 -2.38 -0.23 12.13
C VAL A 452 -1.62 0.43 13.27
N GLY A 453 -1.68 1.76 13.38
CA GLY A 453 -0.89 2.52 14.34
C GLY A 453 0.59 2.68 13.96
N SER A 454 0.96 2.45 12.70
CA SER A 454 2.32 2.63 12.18
C SER A 454 2.35 3.51 10.92
N LEU A 455 3.44 4.26 10.79
CA LEU A 455 3.80 5.05 9.60
C LEU A 455 4.84 4.35 8.72
N ASP A 456 5.34 3.17 9.13
CA ASP A 456 6.23 2.37 8.31
C ASP A 456 5.42 1.53 7.33
N LEU A 457 5.74 1.64 6.03
CA LEU A 457 5.12 0.82 5.00
C LEU A 457 5.38 -0.68 5.23
N ALA A 458 6.52 -1.05 5.83
CA ALA A 458 6.82 -2.43 6.16
C ALA A 458 5.82 -3.00 7.17
N ASP A 459 5.48 -2.26 8.23
CA ASP A 459 4.47 -2.65 9.22
C ASP A 459 3.08 -2.75 8.58
N LEU A 460 2.72 -1.78 7.73
CA LEU A 460 1.42 -1.79 7.02
C LEU A 460 1.24 -3.04 6.15
N VAL A 461 2.33 -3.53 5.53
CA VAL A 461 2.36 -4.75 4.72
C VAL A 461 2.46 -6.00 5.59
N ALA A 462 3.20 -5.97 6.70
CA ALA A 462 3.36 -7.10 7.62
C ALA A 462 2.03 -7.51 8.28
N GLU A 463 1.18 -6.54 8.60
CA GLU A 463 -0.20 -6.80 9.06
C GLU A 463 -1.06 -7.54 8.01
N GLN A 464 -0.68 -7.46 6.73
CA GLN A 464 -1.38 -8.15 5.66
C GLN A 464 -0.78 -9.54 5.47
N GLY A 465 -1.53 -10.57 5.87
CA GLY A 465 -1.08 -11.95 5.72
C GLY A 465 -0.84 -12.36 4.26
N VAL A 466 -0.12 -13.46 4.09
CA VAL A 466 0.24 -14.03 2.78
C VAL A 466 -0.99 -14.40 1.93
N LEU A 467 -1.96 -15.06 2.56
CA LEU A 467 -3.12 -15.61 1.86
C LEU A 467 -4.08 -14.49 1.47
N PRO A 468 -4.76 -14.58 0.30
CA PRO A 468 -5.76 -13.60 -0.10
C PRO A 468 -6.83 -13.35 0.96
N SER A 469 -7.23 -14.37 1.73
CA SER A 469 -8.18 -14.20 2.84
C SER A 469 -7.71 -13.26 3.96
N ARG A 470 -6.40 -13.01 4.07
CA ARG A 470 -5.79 -12.08 5.04
C ARG A 470 -5.38 -10.75 4.43
N TRP A 471 -5.69 -10.52 3.15
CA TRP A 471 -5.47 -9.21 2.55
C TRP A 471 -6.47 -8.20 3.09
N ARG A 472 -6.01 -6.97 3.29
CA ARG A 472 -6.83 -5.91 3.90
C ARG A 472 -8.08 -5.58 3.08
N VAL A 473 -8.01 -5.71 1.74
CA VAL A 473 -9.20 -5.53 0.88
C VAL A 473 -10.39 -6.41 1.32
N PHE A 474 -10.11 -7.58 1.88
CA PHE A 474 -11.11 -8.53 2.34
C PHE A 474 -11.28 -8.52 3.86
N ALA A 475 -10.65 -7.61 4.60
CA ALA A 475 -10.83 -7.54 6.05
C ALA A 475 -12.24 -7.01 6.40
N ALA A 476 -12.74 -6.05 5.63
CA ALA A 476 -14.04 -5.43 5.84
C ALA A 476 -14.56 -4.69 4.59
N PRO A 477 -15.88 -4.43 4.49
CA PRO A 477 -16.49 -3.87 3.28
C PRO A 477 -15.99 -2.47 2.90
N TRP A 478 -15.64 -1.64 3.89
CA TRP A 478 -15.13 -0.29 3.63
C TRP A 478 -13.74 -0.31 2.96
N HIS A 479 -12.91 -1.34 3.20
CA HIS A 479 -11.62 -1.49 2.49
C HIS A 479 -11.81 -1.88 1.02
N LEU A 480 -12.84 -2.68 0.72
CA LEU A 480 -13.21 -3.00 -0.65
C LEU A 480 -13.69 -1.74 -1.38
N VAL A 481 -14.51 -0.92 -0.72
CA VAL A 481 -15.01 0.35 -1.24
C VAL A 481 -13.89 1.35 -1.47
N SER A 482 -12.97 1.50 -0.51
CA SER A 482 -11.84 2.41 -0.63
C SER A 482 -10.89 1.99 -1.76
N LEU A 483 -10.56 0.70 -1.90
CA LEU A 483 -9.78 0.21 -3.05
C LEU A 483 -10.52 0.47 -4.37
N ALA A 484 -11.82 0.22 -4.43
CA ALA A 484 -12.61 0.49 -5.63
C ALA A 484 -12.59 1.98 -6.02
N LEU A 485 -12.62 2.89 -5.05
CA LEU A 485 -12.47 4.33 -5.28
C LEU A 485 -11.07 4.71 -5.75
N VAL A 486 -10.02 4.09 -5.20
CA VAL A 486 -8.62 4.26 -5.66
C VAL A 486 -8.48 3.82 -7.12
N VAL A 487 -9.05 2.67 -7.49
CA VAL A 487 -9.08 2.21 -8.88
C VAL A 487 -9.90 3.18 -9.74
N ALA A 488 -11.09 3.60 -9.30
CA ALA A 488 -11.95 4.52 -10.02
C ALA A 488 -11.28 5.87 -10.30
N ALA A 489 -10.42 6.37 -9.39
CA ALA A 489 -9.64 7.58 -9.59
C ALA A 489 -8.67 7.50 -10.77
N CYS A 490 -8.19 6.30 -11.12
CA CYS A 490 -7.27 6.08 -12.23
C CYS A 490 -7.96 5.93 -13.59
N VAL A 491 -9.28 5.81 -13.61
CA VAL A 491 -10.03 5.50 -14.84
C VAL A 491 -10.18 6.68 -15.80
N PRO A 492 -10.54 7.91 -15.38
CA PRO A 492 -10.87 8.96 -16.33
C PRO A 492 -9.66 9.39 -17.19
N GLU A 493 -9.81 9.37 -18.53
CA GLU A 493 -8.85 9.97 -19.46
C GLU A 493 -9.30 11.40 -19.79
N GLY A 494 -8.65 12.42 -19.21
CA GLY A 494 -8.99 13.84 -19.37
C GLY A 494 -8.66 14.42 -20.76
N GLY A 495 -9.23 13.88 -21.83
CA GLY A 495 -8.95 14.27 -23.22
C GLY A 495 -9.99 15.24 -23.83
N PRO A 496 -9.60 16.12 -24.78
CA PRO A 496 -10.57 16.76 -25.66
C PRO A 496 -11.23 15.70 -26.56
N ARG A 497 -12.56 15.83 -26.77
CA ARG A 497 -13.42 14.93 -27.57
C ARG A 497 -12.69 14.31 -28.77
N ARG A 498 -12.85 13.00 -29.00
CA ARG A 498 -12.47 12.37 -30.26
C ARG A 498 -13.14 13.11 -31.43
N PRO A 499 -12.46 13.31 -32.57
CA PRO A 499 -13.13 13.80 -33.77
C PRO A 499 -14.24 12.81 -34.18
N PRO A 500 -15.33 13.29 -34.80
CA PRO A 500 -16.44 12.43 -35.21
C PRO A 500 -15.96 11.30 -36.13
N LEU A 501 -16.62 10.14 -36.02
CA LEU A 501 -16.40 8.95 -36.83
C LEU A 501 -16.37 9.32 -38.32
N GLY A 502 -15.19 9.16 -38.96
CA GLY A 502 -14.96 9.51 -40.36
C GLY A 502 -13.66 10.30 -40.62
N ALA A 503 -13.09 10.94 -39.59
CA ALA A 503 -11.75 11.51 -39.69
C ALA A 503 -10.69 10.43 -39.45
N ALA A 504 -9.88 10.11 -40.47
CA ALA A 504 -8.73 9.21 -40.33
C ALA A 504 -7.88 9.64 -39.13
N PRO A 505 -7.46 8.71 -38.24
CA PRO A 505 -6.59 9.05 -37.12
C PRO A 505 -5.26 9.51 -37.70
N GLN A 506 -5.07 10.82 -37.80
CA GLN A 506 -3.77 11.40 -38.08
C GLN A 506 -2.90 11.09 -36.87
N LEU A 507 -2.20 9.95 -36.94
CA LEU A 507 -1.05 9.59 -36.11
C LEU A 507 0.12 10.53 -36.45
N GLY A 508 -0.11 11.84 -36.33
CA GLY A 508 0.95 12.83 -36.21
C GLY A 508 1.46 12.76 -34.78
N ILE A 509 2.76 12.50 -34.62
CA ILE A 509 3.44 12.37 -33.34
C ILE A 509 3.69 13.78 -32.78
N PRO A 510 2.87 14.21 -31.81
CA PRO A 510 3.40 14.81 -30.60
C PRO A 510 2.75 14.12 -29.39
N GLY A 511 3.49 13.35 -28.57
CA GLY A 511 2.89 12.84 -27.32
C GLY A 511 3.38 11.51 -26.75
N GLY A 512 4.53 10.98 -27.15
CA GLY A 512 5.08 9.75 -26.57
C GLY A 512 5.35 9.84 -25.07
N LEU A 513 6.04 10.90 -24.66
CA LEU A 513 6.36 11.16 -23.25
C LEU A 513 5.12 11.49 -22.41
N ALA A 514 4.15 12.20 -22.98
CA ALA A 514 2.89 12.48 -22.30
C ALA A 514 2.16 11.18 -21.93
N ARG A 515 2.09 10.25 -22.89
CA ARG A 515 1.52 8.93 -22.63
C ARG A 515 2.36 8.16 -21.61
N LEU A 516 3.69 8.15 -21.71
CA LEU A 516 4.53 7.50 -20.70
C LEU A 516 4.31 8.05 -19.28
N LEU A 517 4.23 9.38 -19.14
CA LEU A 517 4.06 10.07 -17.86
C LEU A 517 2.72 9.73 -17.20
N GLU A 518 1.64 9.67 -17.98
CA GLU A 518 0.33 9.21 -17.52
C GLU A 518 0.39 7.75 -17.04
N TRP A 519 1.06 6.89 -17.79
CA TRP A 519 1.19 5.47 -17.42
C TRP A 519 2.00 5.30 -16.14
N PHE A 520 3.09 6.05 -15.96
CA PHE A 520 3.86 6.06 -14.73
C PHE A 520 2.99 6.47 -13.52
N ALA A 521 2.22 7.55 -13.65
CA ALA A 521 1.33 8.02 -12.60
C ALA A 521 0.26 6.98 -12.20
N VAL A 522 -0.41 6.36 -13.17
CA VAL A 522 -1.43 5.32 -12.91
C VAL A 522 -0.80 4.07 -12.29
N THR A 523 0.38 3.69 -12.77
CA THR A 523 1.11 2.51 -12.30
C THR A 523 1.60 2.72 -10.86
N LEU A 524 1.97 3.96 -10.50
CA LEU A 524 2.29 4.36 -9.13
C LEU A 524 1.11 4.17 -8.17
N VAL A 525 -0.07 4.65 -8.56
CA VAL A 525 -1.30 4.48 -7.76
C VAL A 525 -1.65 3.02 -7.59
N CYS A 526 -1.55 2.22 -8.67
CA CYS A 526 -1.79 0.78 -8.60
C CYS A 526 -0.79 0.09 -7.67
N GLY A 527 0.47 0.53 -7.65
CA GLY A 527 1.49 0.02 -6.73
C GLY A 527 1.16 0.33 -5.27
N LEU A 528 0.75 1.57 -4.96
CA LEU A 528 0.29 1.94 -3.62
C LEU A 528 -0.95 1.14 -3.21
N GLY A 529 -1.92 0.95 -4.12
CA GLY A 529 -3.08 0.10 -3.89
C GLY A 529 -2.70 -1.36 -3.59
N ALA A 530 -1.75 -1.93 -4.32
CA ALA A 530 -1.24 -3.27 -4.08
C ALA A 530 -0.54 -3.40 -2.73
N ALA A 531 0.26 -2.39 -2.35
CA ALA A 531 0.95 -2.35 -1.05
C ALA A 531 -0.04 -2.24 0.12
N LEU A 532 -1.03 -1.36 0.03
CA LEU A 532 -1.97 -1.05 1.12
C LEU A 532 -3.08 -2.09 1.30
N TYR A 533 -3.51 -2.75 0.22
CA TYR A 533 -4.71 -3.58 0.24
C TYR A 533 -4.51 -5.05 -0.17
N LEU A 534 -3.48 -5.37 -0.96
CA LEU A 534 -3.29 -6.70 -1.57
C LEU A 534 -2.06 -7.44 -1.02
N GLY A 535 -1.62 -7.10 0.18
CA GLY A 535 -0.49 -7.73 0.86
C GLY A 535 0.89 -7.36 0.30
N GLY A 536 0.99 -6.33 -0.54
CA GLY A 536 2.28 -5.82 -1.04
C GLY A 536 3.22 -6.93 -1.54
N TRP A 537 4.42 -6.97 -0.99
CA TRP A 537 5.48 -7.96 -1.27
C TRP A 537 5.43 -9.20 -0.36
N SER A 538 4.38 -9.39 0.45
CA SER A 538 4.26 -10.59 1.29
C SER A 538 4.19 -11.86 0.41
N ALA A 539 5.06 -12.82 0.71
CA ALA A 539 5.27 -14.04 -0.08
C ALA A 539 4.88 -15.30 0.71
N PRO A 540 4.41 -16.37 0.02
CA PRO A 540 4.12 -17.65 0.66
C PRO A 540 5.30 -18.26 1.42
N SER A 541 4.98 -19.14 2.38
CA SER A 541 5.91 -19.88 3.25
C SER A 541 7.04 -20.62 2.52
N LEU A 542 6.99 -20.74 1.18
CA LEU A 542 8.16 -21.11 0.35
C LEU A 542 9.38 -20.20 0.58
N ALA A 543 9.16 -18.93 0.94
CA ALA A 543 10.18 -17.99 1.38
C ALA A 543 10.86 -18.41 2.70
N ALA A 544 10.16 -19.14 3.57
CA ALA A 544 10.70 -19.65 4.83
C ALA A 544 11.60 -20.89 4.64
N VAL A 545 11.46 -21.60 3.50
CA VAL A 545 12.25 -22.80 3.19
C VAL A 545 13.55 -22.46 2.45
N HIS A 546 13.55 -21.40 1.64
CA HIS A 546 14.75 -20.91 0.94
C HIS A 546 14.89 -19.39 1.07
N PRO A 547 15.80 -18.88 1.92
CA PRO A 547 15.97 -17.44 2.13
C PRO A 547 16.40 -16.69 0.85
N GLY A 548 17.06 -17.38 -0.10
CA GLY A 548 17.36 -16.83 -1.42
C GLY A 548 16.13 -16.67 -2.33
N ALA A 549 15.13 -17.55 -2.22
CA ALA A 549 13.91 -17.48 -3.01
C ALA A 549 12.95 -16.39 -2.50
N ALA A 550 12.90 -16.18 -1.18
CA ALA A 550 12.15 -15.09 -0.55
C ALA A 550 12.51 -13.72 -1.15
N ARG A 551 13.80 -13.50 -1.42
CA ARG A 551 14.38 -12.25 -1.94
C ARG A 551 13.94 -11.93 -3.38
N VAL A 552 13.40 -12.90 -4.12
CA VAL A 552 12.93 -12.71 -5.50
C VAL A 552 11.40 -12.81 -5.60
N VAL A 553 10.80 -13.72 -4.84
CA VAL A 553 9.35 -13.98 -4.92
C VAL A 553 8.52 -12.80 -4.42
N GLY A 554 8.92 -12.14 -3.32
CA GLY A 554 8.18 -11.01 -2.76
C GLY A 554 8.01 -9.83 -3.75
N PRO A 555 9.10 -9.27 -4.26
CA PRO A 555 9.03 -8.17 -5.23
C PRO A 555 8.32 -8.59 -6.54
N ALA A 556 8.53 -9.82 -7.01
CA ALA A 556 7.83 -10.34 -8.20
C ALA A 556 6.31 -10.41 -8.00
N LEU A 557 5.85 -10.84 -6.82
CA LEU A 557 4.43 -10.84 -6.46
C LEU A 557 3.87 -9.43 -6.36
N PHE A 558 4.61 -8.50 -5.78
CA PHE A 558 4.22 -7.09 -5.73
C PHE A 558 4.02 -6.51 -7.15
N LEU A 559 4.98 -6.75 -8.05
CA LEU A 559 4.90 -6.32 -9.45
C LEU A 559 3.71 -6.98 -10.17
N LEU A 560 3.47 -8.26 -9.93
CA LEU A 560 2.33 -8.99 -10.51
C LEU A 560 0.99 -8.43 -10.03
N LYS A 561 0.81 -8.17 -8.73
CA LYS A 561 -0.40 -7.57 -8.17
C LYS A 561 -0.66 -6.18 -8.74
N THR A 562 0.40 -5.37 -8.81
CA THR A 562 0.37 -4.03 -9.40
C THR A 562 -0.03 -4.08 -10.88
N TRP A 563 0.49 -5.06 -11.63
CA TRP A 563 0.12 -5.30 -13.01
C TRP A 563 -1.34 -5.69 -13.18
N LEU A 564 -1.86 -6.57 -12.33
CA LEU A 564 -3.26 -6.98 -12.36
C LEU A 564 -4.20 -5.80 -12.10
N LEU A 565 -3.88 -4.94 -11.13
CA LEU A 565 -4.62 -3.70 -10.88
C LEU A 565 -4.59 -2.77 -12.10
N LEU A 566 -3.41 -2.61 -12.71
CA LEU A 566 -3.25 -1.81 -13.93
C LEU A 566 -4.09 -2.37 -15.09
N GLN A 567 -4.10 -3.68 -15.31
CA GLN A 567 -4.97 -4.30 -16.32
C GLN A 567 -6.46 -4.05 -16.00
N GLY A 568 -6.85 -4.08 -14.72
CA GLY A 568 -8.19 -3.72 -14.28
C GLY A 568 -8.58 -2.29 -14.66
N VAL A 569 -7.70 -1.31 -14.39
CA VAL A 569 -7.90 0.09 -14.79
C VAL A 569 -8.02 0.23 -16.31
N LEU A 570 -7.14 -0.43 -17.07
CA LEU A 570 -7.15 -0.40 -18.54
C LEU A 570 -8.42 -1.01 -19.12
N TRP A 571 -8.89 -2.11 -18.52
CA TRP A 571 -10.14 -2.74 -18.88
C TRP A 571 -11.33 -1.81 -18.63
N TRP A 572 -11.39 -1.20 -17.45
CA TRP A 572 -12.41 -0.21 -17.10
C TRP A 572 -12.40 1.01 -18.01
N ARG A 573 -11.22 1.51 -18.41
CA ARG A 573 -11.08 2.57 -19.43
C ARG A 573 -11.66 2.16 -20.78
N GLY A 574 -11.47 0.91 -21.18
CA GLY A 574 -12.06 0.36 -22.41
C GLY A 574 -13.59 0.26 -22.34
N VAL A 575 -14.13 -0.03 -21.15
CA VAL A 575 -15.56 -0.17 -20.90
C VAL A 575 -16.26 1.19 -20.75
N LEU A 576 -15.66 2.15 -20.05
CA LEU A 576 -16.32 3.38 -19.60
C LEU A 576 -16.29 4.54 -20.61
N GLY A 577 -15.47 4.43 -21.67
CA GLY A 577 -15.30 5.50 -22.65
C GLY A 577 -14.66 6.77 -22.06
N ASP A 578 -14.56 7.81 -22.89
CA ASP A 578 -13.92 9.08 -22.53
C ASP A 578 -14.93 10.00 -21.82
N LEU A 579 -14.64 10.44 -20.59
CA LEU A 579 -15.48 11.39 -19.82
C LEU A 579 -15.02 12.84 -20.06
N GLN A 580 -15.96 13.78 -20.10
CA GLN A 580 -15.60 15.19 -20.15
C GLN A 580 -15.02 15.65 -18.81
N ARG A 581 -14.05 16.57 -18.85
CA ARG A 581 -13.38 17.10 -17.64
C ARG A 581 -14.36 17.65 -16.59
N SER A 582 -15.44 18.31 -17.03
CA SER A 582 -16.50 18.82 -16.15
C SER A 582 -17.30 17.70 -15.49
N GLU A 583 -17.55 16.60 -16.20
CA GLU A 583 -18.26 15.42 -15.67
C GLU A 583 -17.40 14.74 -14.60
N VAL A 584 -16.10 14.58 -14.86
CA VAL A 584 -15.12 14.03 -13.90
C VAL A 584 -15.09 14.88 -12.63
N LEU A 585 -14.91 16.21 -12.76
CA LEU A 585 -14.89 17.12 -11.62
C LEU A 585 -16.19 17.04 -10.82
N SER A 586 -17.35 17.11 -11.47
CA SER A 586 -18.66 17.06 -10.80
C SER A 586 -18.89 15.72 -10.08
N THR A 587 -18.39 14.62 -10.63
CA THR A 587 -18.54 13.28 -10.07
C THR A 587 -17.67 13.13 -8.82
N TRP A 588 -16.41 13.58 -8.89
CA TRP A 588 -15.51 13.50 -7.75
C TRP A 588 -15.95 14.43 -6.62
N THR A 589 -16.30 15.68 -6.90
CA THR A 589 -16.75 16.61 -5.86
C THR A 589 -18.09 16.19 -5.25
N GLY A 590 -19.03 15.70 -6.05
CA GLY A 590 -20.37 15.33 -5.56
C GLY A 590 -20.48 13.95 -4.91
N ARG A 591 -19.67 12.97 -5.35
CA ARG A 591 -19.81 11.57 -4.92
C ARG A 591 -18.50 10.93 -4.52
N GLY A 592 -17.44 11.10 -5.30
CA GLY A 592 -16.17 10.39 -5.08
C GLY A 592 -15.50 10.76 -3.75
N VAL A 593 -15.27 12.05 -3.49
CA VAL A 593 -14.64 12.51 -2.25
C VAL A 593 -15.52 12.24 -1.01
N PRO A 594 -16.84 12.53 -1.01
CA PRO A 594 -17.70 12.18 0.12
C PRO A 594 -17.72 10.68 0.44
N LEU A 595 -17.73 9.82 -0.57
CA LEU A 595 -17.74 8.37 -0.38
C LEU A 595 -16.39 7.86 0.15
N ALA A 596 -15.29 8.44 -0.29
CA ALA A 596 -13.96 8.17 0.27
C ALA A 596 -13.87 8.60 1.75
N ALA A 597 -14.40 9.77 2.08
CA ALA A 597 -14.42 10.28 3.46
C ALA A 597 -15.31 9.41 4.36
N ALA A 598 -16.47 8.98 3.87
CA ALA A 598 -17.34 8.05 4.60
C ALA A 598 -16.67 6.70 4.84
N ALA A 599 -16.00 6.13 3.84
CA ALA A 599 -15.24 4.88 4.00
C ALA A 599 -14.11 5.02 5.04
N CYS A 600 -13.37 6.14 5.00
CA CYS A 600 -12.33 6.44 5.99
C CYS A 600 -12.90 6.61 7.41
N ALA A 601 -14.02 7.33 7.56
CA ALA A 601 -14.68 7.52 8.86
C ALA A 601 -15.18 6.18 9.44
N LEU A 602 -15.76 5.32 8.60
CA LEU A 602 -16.18 3.98 9.01
C LEU A 602 -14.99 3.11 9.43
N GLN A 603 -13.87 3.19 8.72
CA GLN A 603 -12.65 2.49 9.09
C GLN A 603 -12.15 2.92 10.48
N ILE A 604 -12.04 4.24 10.72
CA ILE A 604 -11.64 4.80 12.02
C ILE A 604 -12.61 4.40 13.13
N ALA A 605 -13.92 4.52 12.88
CA ALA A 605 -14.95 4.14 13.85
C ALA A 605 -14.84 2.65 14.20
N SER A 606 -14.70 1.77 13.20
CA SER A 606 -14.58 0.32 13.40
C SER A 606 -13.34 -0.08 14.19
N ALA A 607 -12.20 0.60 13.95
CA ALA A 607 -10.95 0.39 14.67
C ALA A 607 -11.07 0.86 16.12
N SER A 608 -11.62 2.06 16.34
CA SER A 608 -11.80 2.63 17.69
C SER A 608 -12.74 1.82 18.57
N ALA A 609 -13.75 1.17 17.98
CA ALA A 609 -14.70 0.32 18.69
C ALA A 609 -14.19 -1.11 18.93
N GLY A 610 -13.00 -1.47 18.42
CA GLY A 610 -12.49 -2.85 18.48
C GLY A 610 -13.32 -3.85 17.67
N TRP A 611 -14.11 -3.37 16.70
CA TRP A 611 -15.02 -4.22 15.93
C TRP A 611 -14.26 -5.09 14.92
N SER A 612 -13.24 -4.53 14.27
CA SER A 612 -12.35 -5.27 13.37
C SER A 612 -11.62 -6.41 14.09
N SER A 613 -11.20 -6.21 15.34
CA SER A 613 -10.53 -7.24 16.15
C SER A 613 -11.48 -8.32 16.65
N SER A 614 -12.74 -7.98 16.95
CA SER A 614 -13.70 -8.93 17.55
C SER A 614 -14.47 -9.76 16.52
N HIS A 615 -14.80 -9.18 15.37
CA HIS A 615 -15.64 -9.82 14.33
C HIS A 615 -14.92 -9.96 12.98
N GLY A 616 -13.58 -9.88 12.97
CA GLY A 616 -12.79 -9.83 11.73
C GLY A 616 -13.04 -11.00 10.77
N GLN A 617 -13.28 -12.21 11.28
CA GLN A 617 -13.58 -13.36 10.42
C GLN A 617 -14.94 -13.26 9.71
N GLU A 618 -15.97 -12.82 10.42
CA GLU A 618 -17.33 -12.67 9.87
C GLU A 618 -17.38 -11.54 8.84
N LEU A 619 -16.76 -10.40 9.17
CA LEU A 619 -16.62 -9.26 8.25
C LEU A 619 -15.84 -9.66 7.00
N SER A 620 -14.80 -10.49 7.15
CA SER A 620 -14.00 -10.94 6.02
C SER A 620 -14.78 -11.86 5.08
N LEU A 621 -15.52 -12.83 5.62
CA LEU A 621 -16.38 -13.72 4.84
C LEU A 621 -17.51 -12.94 4.13
N ALA A 622 -18.14 -11.98 4.81
CA ALA A 622 -19.13 -11.10 4.22
C ALA A 622 -18.53 -10.27 3.07
N THR A 623 -17.31 -9.76 3.24
CA THR A 623 -16.64 -8.96 2.21
C THR A 623 -16.24 -9.81 1.01
N LEU A 624 -15.72 -11.02 1.23
CA LEU A 624 -15.39 -11.98 0.17
C LEU A 624 -16.62 -12.38 -0.64
N THR A 625 -17.75 -12.62 0.01
CA THR A 625 -19.01 -12.97 -0.69
C THR A 625 -19.52 -11.79 -1.51
N ILE A 626 -19.51 -10.56 -0.96
CA ILE A 626 -19.85 -9.34 -1.72
C ILE A 626 -18.92 -9.18 -2.94
N ALA A 627 -17.60 -9.32 -2.75
CA ALA A 627 -16.64 -9.19 -3.83
C ALA A 627 -16.85 -10.26 -4.93
N ALA A 628 -17.13 -11.51 -4.54
CA ALA A 628 -17.41 -12.59 -5.47
C ALA A 628 -18.70 -12.36 -6.26
N LEU A 629 -19.77 -11.89 -5.62
CA LEU A 629 -21.04 -11.57 -6.27
C LEU A 629 -20.89 -10.40 -7.26
N VAL A 630 -20.22 -9.33 -6.85
CA VAL A 630 -19.96 -8.16 -7.71
C VAL A 630 -19.08 -8.56 -8.90
N GLY A 631 -17.98 -9.30 -8.65
CA GLY A 631 -17.10 -9.80 -9.70
C GLY A 631 -17.82 -10.73 -10.68
N GLY A 632 -18.64 -11.67 -10.16
CA GLY A 632 -19.46 -12.57 -10.95
C GLY A 632 -20.48 -11.83 -11.81
N PHE A 633 -21.17 -10.82 -11.26
CA PHE A 633 -22.09 -9.97 -12.02
C PHE A 633 -21.39 -9.24 -13.17
N PHE A 634 -20.22 -8.65 -12.92
CA PHE A 634 -19.46 -7.98 -13.97
C PHE A 634 -18.95 -8.94 -15.05
N LEU A 635 -18.46 -10.12 -14.68
CA LEU A 635 -18.06 -11.16 -15.64
C LEU A 635 -19.24 -11.63 -16.50
N LEU A 636 -20.40 -11.86 -15.89
CA LEU A 636 -21.62 -12.23 -16.60
C LEU A 636 -22.09 -11.12 -17.54
N ARG A 637 -21.98 -9.86 -17.12
CA ARG A 637 -22.36 -8.72 -17.95
C ARG A 637 -21.37 -8.51 -19.10
N ALA A 638 -20.08 -8.63 -18.84
CA ALA A 638 -19.02 -8.54 -19.85
C ALA A 638 -19.14 -9.65 -20.90
N THR A 639 -19.35 -10.90 -20.46
CA THR A 639 -19.58 -12.04 -21.37
C THR A 639 -20.85 -11.84 -22.20
N ARG A 640 -21.97 -11.39 -21.61
CA ARG A 640 -23.19 -11.05 -22.36
C ARG A 640 -22.99 -9.92 -23.36
N ALA A 641 -22.18 -8.92 -23.03
CA ALA A 641 -21.84 -7.83 -23.94
C ALA A 641 -20.97 -8.33 -25.11
N LEU A 642 -20.01 -9.21 -24.85
CA LEU A 642 -19.17 -9.85 -25.87
C LEU A 642 -19.94 -10.82 -26.78
N LEU A 643 -21.02 -11.42 -26.27
CA LEU A 643 -21.87 -12.37 -27.00
C LEU A 643 -22.97 -11.69 -27.84
N ARG A 644 -23.22 -10.38 -27.68
CA ARG A 644 -24.23 -9.66 -28.49
C ARG A 644 -23.59 -9.09 -29.75
N PRO A 645 -24.00 -9.54 -30.96
CA PRO A 645 -23.54 -8.98 -32.22
C PRO A 645 -24.30 -7.66 -32.47
N SER A 646 -23.84 -6.55 -31.92
CA SER A 646 -24.41 -5.24 -32.26
C SER A 646 -23.34 -4.13 -32.24
N PRO A 647 -23.18 -3.35 -33.33
CA PRO A 647 -22.06 -2.43 -33.53
C PRO A 647 -22.16 -1.07 -32.79
N HIS A 648 -23.16 -0.86 -31.92
CA HIS A 648 -23.49 0.49 -31.41
C HIS A 648 -23.43 0.70 -29.90
N VAL A 649 -22.87 -0.20 -29.11
CA VAL A 649 -22.83 0.01 -27.65
C VAL A 649 -21.50 0.65 -27.23
N ALA A 650 -21.43 1.97 -27.32
CA ALA A 650 -20.60 2.73 -26.38
C ALA A 650 -21.28 2.61 -25.00
N LEU A 651 -20.72 1.75 -24.15
CA LEU A 651 -21.12 1.58 -22.76
C LEU A 651 -20.87 2.89 -22.01
N ASN A 652 -21.91 3.71 -21.82
CA ASN A 652 -21.86 4.83 -20.87
C ASN A 652 -22.68 4.47 -19.62
N PRO A 653 -22.07 3.91 -18.56
CA PRO A 653 -22.77 3.53 -17.33
C PRO A 653 -22.97 4.70 -16.36
N TRP A 654 -22.73 5.94 -16.80
CA TRP A 654 -23.10 7.16 -16.05
C TRP A 654 -24.48 7.72 -16.46
N LEU A 655 -25.11 7.14 -17.48
CA LEU A 655 -26.54 7.26 -17.82
C LEU A 655 -27.27 6.02 -17.28
#